data_AF-A0AAW4DTI8-F1
#
_entry.id   AF-A0AAW4DTI8-F1
#
_cell.length_a   1.000
_cell.length_b   1.000
_cell.length_c   1.000
_cell.angle_alpha   90.00
_cell.angle_beta   90.00
_cell.angle_gamma   90.00
#
_symmetry.space_group_name_H-M   'P 1'
#
loop_
_entity.id
_entity.type
_entity.pdbx_description
1 polymer ?
#
loop_
_entity_poly.entity_id
_entity_poly.type
_entity_poly.pdbx_seq_one_letter_code
_entity_poly.pdbx_strand_id
1 'polypeptide(L)'
;MSSSRLVSIVIPAYKPAFFEAALASALRQNHDDIEIIITDDCRNDGIKDIVEKLRPTSPWPILYAKNQTPLGEPHNIAQGIRLASGEYIKFLYDDDILLPDCVRLMFDVLHDSPDIKVVSATRKRIDAAGALLADNLYTVYPFGKNVVLNGPELVSFLAQYPINFVGEPSAVMCRREDLLVFGQDIMSLEQVVIWGLGDLAIYAKLLRQGNLAMLARPLSYFRVSDQQSSEAFRKDPTLPREGHANFTRIPAALGWVRPEELNGKVKIAPLSQRDNVQEMDLLAYFDRRSDATVRNTRIAGWLGQRRPTPAQHALLNEYLQQHNGGPTIAIVVSDFNQQPESVLSTLQSLASDAPLLDKLKVFVLADYDRDQQTPLQAQLPWRDASLDNRATVINELMQDNDHDWWILIDAGTTFTPSGLLCAAMTLIDAPQACAVFGDEVTLHAQAGAHLAFRPDFSLDYLLACPAATSRNWLFNREKALAVGGFDSSHAHAIELDLILRMIEDAGFTEFVHSPEPMIISPLWQAQDNYDQARTIQRHLHARGYAGGQVHALESGHYRIEYGHADQPLVSILVTSQDQLQTLLPCVESILENTTYPFYEILICDNNSQSAETTEWLATIDSMQSERIRVLRHEQTVSPSALLNAAASHAQGDYLLTLDSHGLIIQKDWLDHLLNHALRPEVGVVGAKIISTDGNVVGAGIILGLNGTAGAVTASAIAASASYAQRLETDQNYSAVSGSCLMIRKSVHDQVQGLDEHLFPARFNDVDLCLKARSAGHLVVWTPHAIVALRPNEVQHDAEAMDFAARALSHRWLHYMAWDPAYNKNLALTDSFVTQSNQALSWRPLVHRPVPVVLAQPCNHSAAGNRIAATLQSLCSEREADGVLSYTALPLVEVARLSPDSVVIQGPIDENLIASISAIKDHTNAWVAYDLPEFPSYAEVDKSAAPLATVQASLRHGLARADLITVPTSALAQLLEDSHPNVQVIETRLAPAPWSTLHSEHRTRSKPRVGWVGTASELGNLLILSEVIKALADRVEWVIMGPCTRWLRPYIHELRSPVEGALFPQALASLNLDLVLAPAESNLINTSKSPVALLEFGACGFAVICSNLLSIPEGLPVTRVENSTDAWISAIEQHIDQMDECTRKGEALKQAVMDNWMLTADHLQGWRTAWLKG
;
A
#
# COMPACT_ATOMS: atom_id res chain seq x y z
N MET A 1 -17.68 41.94 21.30
CA MET A 1 -19.07 41.96 20.82
C MET A 1 -19.69 40.59 21.05
N SER A 2 -20.96 40.53 21.47
CA SER A 2 -21.72 39.27 21.64
C SER A 2 -21.90 38.63 20.27
N SER A 3 -21.26 37.49 19.99
CA SER A 3 -21.48 36.74 18.74
C SER A 3 -22.96 36.33 18.67
N SER A 4 -23.61 36.61 17.54
CA SER A 4 -25.04 36.34 17.39
C SER A 4 -25.28 34.83 17.44
N ARG A 5 -26.32 34.40 18.16
CA ARG A 5 -26.73 32.98 18.21
C ARG A 5 -27.82 32.66 17.18
N LEU A 6 -28.25 33.65 16.40
CA LEU A 6 -29.36 33.54 15.46
C LEU A 6 -29.03 32.57 14.31
N VAL A 7 -29.89 31.57 14.14
CA VAL A 7 -29.86 30.65 12.99
C VAL A 7 -31.03 30.94 12.06
N SER A 8 -30.75 31.12 10.77
CA SER A 8 -31.78 31.25 9.74
C SER A 8 -32.05 29.89 9.12
N ILE A 9 -33.28 29.38 9.28
CA ILE A 9 -33.75 28.21 8.54
C ILE A 9 -34.25 28.68 7.17
N VAL A 10 -33.49 28.38 6.12
CA VAL A 10 -33.82 28.77 4.73
C VAL A 10 -34.55 27.63 4.03
N ILE A 11 -35.79 27.89 3.64
CA ILE A 11 -36.70 26.94 2.99
C ILE A 11 -36.98 27.40 1.55
N PRO A 12 -36.22 26.90 0.56
CA PRO A 12 -36.55 27.11 -0.85
C PRO A 12 -37.77 26.24 -1.21
N ALA A 13 -38.90 26.88 -1.46
CA ALA A 13 -40.17 26.20 -1.69
C ALA A 13 -40.55 26.19 -3.17
N TYR A 14 -40.95 25.02 -3.67
CA TYR A 14 -41.33 24.78 -5.07
C TYR A 14 -42.73 24.14 -5.17
N LYS A 15 -43.12 23.30 -4.21
CA LYS A 15 -44.33 22.47 -4.26
C LYS A 15 -45.03 22.38 -2.89
N PRO A 16 -46.36 22.53 -2.82
CA PRO A 16 -47.08 22.54 -1.54
C PRO A 16 -47.30 21.16 -0.92
N ALA A 17 -47.09 20.06 -1.65
CA ALA A 17 -47.52 18.72 -1.25
C ALA A 17 -46.99 18.25 0.11
N PHE A 18 -45.74 18.58 0.44
CA PHE A 18 -45.07 18.17 1.68
C PHE A 18 -44.62 19.35 2.55
N PHE A 19 -44.80 20.58 2.05
CA PHE A 19 -44.29 21.80 2.67
C PHE A 19 -44.85 22.06 4.07
N GLU A 20 -46.12 21.69 4.32
CA GLU A 20 -46.71 21.82 5.66
C GLU A 20 -45.93 21.02 6.72
N ALA A 21 -45.49 19.80 6.38
CA ALA A 21 -44.71 18.95 7.27
C ALA A 21 -43.29 19.49 7.46
N ALA A 22 -42.67 19.98 6.39
CA ALA A 22 -41.36 20.62 6.43
C ALA A 22 -41.39 21.86 7.34
N LEU A 23 -42.31 22.80 7.10
CA LEU A 23 -42.45 24.01 7.91
C LEU A 23 -42.75 23.67 9.38
N ALA A 24 -43.66 22.74 9.65
CA ALA A 24 -43.95 22.28 11.02
C ALA A 24 -42.72 21.66 11.72
N SER A 25 -41.79 21.06 10.98
CA SER A 25 -40.53 20.55 11.54
C SER A 25 -39.55 21.66 11.93
N ALA A 26 -39.52 22.76 11.16
CA ALA A 26 -38.74 23.96 11.48
C ALA A 26 -39.31 24.68 12.72
N LEU A 27 -40.63 24.73 12.88
CA LEU A 27 -41.27 25.33 14.06
C LEU A 27 -40.93 24.64 15.38
N ARG A 28 -40.59 23.34 15.33
CA ARG A 28 -40.34 22.49 16.51
C ARG A 28 -38.87 22.40 16.93
N GLN A 29 -37.98 23.18 16.30
CA GLN A 29 -36.56 23.19 16.66
C GLN A 29 -36.34 23.78 18.07
N ASN A 30 -35.39 23.23 18.82
CA ASN A 30 -35.14 23.57 20.23
C ASN A 30 -33.89 24.42 20.46
N HIS A 31 -33.67 25.43 19.61
CA HIS A 31 -32.58 26.39 19.74
C HIS A 31 -33.08 27.72 20.31
N ASP A 32 -32.19 28.51 20.89
CA ASP A 32 -32.55 29.74 21.61
C ASP A 32 -33.04 30.88 20.70
N ASP A 33 -32.55 30.94 19.45
CA ASP A 33 -32.80 32.07 18.54
C ASP A 33 -32.84 31.62 17.07
N ILE A 34 -34.02 31.59 16.47
CA ILE A 34 -34.28 31.12 15.10
C ILE A 34 -35.11 32.16 14.35
N GLU A 35 -34.81 32.34 13.06
CA GLU A 35 -35.74 32.89 12.08
C GLU A 35 -35.97 31.89 10.93
N ILE A 36 -37.14 31.95 10.29
CA ILE A 36 -37.48 31.08 9.15
C ILE A 36 -37.68 31.94 7.91
N ILE A 37 -36.91 31.64 6.87
CA ILE A 37 -36.92 32.36 5.59
C ILE A 37 -37.47 31.43 4.52
N ILE A 38 -38.60 31.77 3.93
CA ILE A 38 -39.27 30.96 2.90
C ILE A 38 -39.22 31.73 1.59
N THR A 39 -38.57 31.15 0.58
CA THR A 39 -38.50 31.71 -0.77
C THR A 39 -39.29 30.83 -1.75
N ASP A 40 -40.42 31.36 -2.21
CA ASP A 40 -41.46 30.62 -2.90
C ASP A 40 -41.35 30.79 -4.43
N ASP A 41 -40.94 29.71 -5.09
CA ASP A 41 -40.89 29.51 -6.54
C ASP A 41 -42.12 28.73 -7.07
N CYS A 42 -43.12 28.47 -6.22
CA CYS A 42 -44.35 27.78 -6.63
C CYS A 42 -45.20 28.65 -7.56
N ARG A 43 -45.72 28.03 -8.63
CA ARG A 43 -46.54 28.72 -9.64
C ARG A 43 -47.91 29.16 -9.13
N ASN A 44 -48.41 28.56 -8.05
CA ASN A 44 -49.70 28.86 -7.45
C ASN A 44 -49.53 29.37 -6.01
N ASP A 45 -50.62 29.69 -5.32
CA ASP A 45 -50.58 30.23 -3.95
C ASP A 45 -50.51 29.15 -2.85
N GLY A 46 -50.33 27.86 -3.20
CA GLY A 46 -50.39 26.77 -2.24
C GLY A 46 -49.35 26.86 -1.11
N ILE A 47 -48.14 27.35 -1.39
CA ILE A 47 -47.13 27.59 -0.34
C ILE A 47 -47.57 28.75 0.56
N LYS A 48 -48.02 29.86 -0.03
CA LYS A 48 -48.53 31.04 0.68
C LYS A 48 -49.63 30.66 1.67
N ASP A 49 -50.61 29.88 1.22
CA ASP A 49 -51.76 29.45 2.02
C ASP A 49 -51.30 28.63 3.26
N ILE A 50 -50.31 27.74 3.09
CA ILE A 50 -49.74 26.96 4.19
C ILE A 50 -48.97 27.86 5.17
N VAL A 51 -48.20 28.84 4.66
CA VAL A 51 -47.49 29.81 5.51
C VAL A 51 -48.47 30.62 6.35
N GLU A 52 -49.53 31.15 5.74
CA GLU A 52 -50.55 31.94 6.44
C GLU A 52 -51.29 31.10 7.50
N LYS A 53 -51.53 29.81 7.21
CA LYS A 53 -52.11 28.83 8.15
C LYS A 53 -51.22 28.60 9.37
N LEU A 54 -49.91 28.40 9.19
CA LEU A 54 -49.00 28.00 10.27
C LEU A 54 -48.35 29.18 11.01
N ARG A 55 -48.24 30.36 10.39
CA ARG A 55 -47.61 31.56 10.99
C ARG A 55 -48.11 31.91 12.40
N PRO A 56 -49.42 31.87 12.72
CA PRO A 56 -49.90 32.19 14.07
C PRO A 56 -49.43 31.21 15.15
N THR A 57 -49.02 30.00 14.76
CA THR A 57 -48.54 28.95 15.67
C THR A 57 -47.03 28.90 15.81
N SER A 58 -46.32 29.73 15.04
CA SER A 58 -44.86 29.76 15.01
C SER A 58 -44.29 30.42 16.26
N PRO A 59 -43.38 29.76 17.00
CA PRO A 59 -42.60 30.42 18.04
C PRO A 59 -41.51 31.33 17.45
N TRP A 60 -41.23 31.21 16.15
CA TRP A 60 -40.15 31.92 15.44
C TRP A 60 -40.70 32.95 14.44
N PRO A 61 -40.00 34.06 14.18
CA PRO A 61 -40.34 34.95 13.07
C PRO A 61 -40.25 34.23 11.73
N ILE A 62 -41.28 34.42 10.88
CA ILE A 62 -41.33 33.87 9.52
C ILE A 62 -41.30 35.02 8.51
N LEU A 63 -40.25 35.05 7.68
CA LEU A 63 -40.16 35.89 6.48
C LEU A 63 -40.56 35.06 5.26
N TYR A 64 -41.58 35.52 4.54
CA TYR A 64 -42.07 34.88 3.32
C TYR A 64 -41.88 35.82 2.13
N ALA A 65 -41.20 35.33 1.09
CA ALA A 65 -40.96 36.05 -0.15
C ALA A 65 -41.35 35.19 -1.37
N LYS A 66 -42.34 35.64 -2.14
CA LYS A 66 -42.74 34.98 -3.39
C LYS A 66 -42.00 35.58 -4.59
N ASN A 67 -41.43 34.72 -5.42
CA ASN A 67 -40.76 35.14 -6.65
C ASN A 67 -41.79 35.40 -7.75
N GLN A 68 -41.65 36.54 -8.44
CA GLN A 68 -42.57 36.89 -9.55
C GLN A 68 -42.43 35.93 -10.72
N THR A 69 -41.21 35.46 -10.97
CA THR A 69 -40.86 34.43 -11.96
C THR A 69 -40.04 33.35 -11.24
N PRO A 70 -40.32 32.06 -11.47
CA PRO A 70 -39.53 30.99 -10.86
C PRO A 70 -38.04 31.16 -11.19
N LEU A 71 -37.20 31.24 -10.16
CA LEU A 71 -35.77 31.49 -10.29
C LEU A 71 -34.97 30.21 -10.53
N GLY A 72 -35.55 29.07 -10.19
CA GLY A 72 -34.86 27.79 -10.21
C GLY A 72 -33.94 27.63 -8.99
N GLU A 73 -33.50 26.40 -8.76
CA GLU A 73 -32.91 26.00 -7.50
C GLU A 73 -31.69 26.84 -7.04
N PRO A 74 -30.66 27.08 -7.88
CA PRO A 74 -29.50 27.85 -7.45
C PRO A 74 -29.84 29.29 -7.03
N HIS A 75 -30.69 29.96 -7.82
CA HIS A 75 -31.03 31.37 -7.59
C HIS A 75 -32.03 31.55 -6.44
N ASN A 76 -32.96 30.60 -6.27
CA ASN A 76 -33.92 30.62 -5.17
C ASN A 76 -33.22 30.44 -3.81
N ILE A 77 -32.28 29.48 -3.72
CA ILE A 77 -31.45 29.30 -2.52
C ILE A 77 -30.60 30.54 -2.24
N ALA A 78 -29.94 31.09 -3.26
CA ALA A 78 -29.16 32.32 -3.13
C ALA A 78 -30.00 33.49 -2.62
N GLN A 79 -31.27 33.61 -3.04
CA GLN A 79 -32.18 34.61 -2.52
C GLN A 79 -32.51 34.39 -1.04
N GLY A 80 -32.76 33.15 -0.62
CA GLY A 80 -33.00 32.83 0.78
C GLY A 80 -31.83 33.23 1.68
N ILE A 81 -30.60 32.94 1.25
CA ILE A 81 -29.37 33.31 1.98
C ILE A 81 -29.19 34.84 2.06
N ARG A 82 -29.53 35.58 0.99
CA ARG A 82 -29.48 37.06 1.00
C ARG A 82 -30.46 37.65 2.01
N LEU A 83 -31.67 37.10 2.08
CA LEU A 83 -32.74 37.57 2.97
C LEU A 83 -32.53 37.19 4.44
N ALA A 84 -31.77 36.13 4.71
CA ALA A 84 -31.39 35.74 6.07
C ALA A 84 -30.60 36.84 6.78
N SER A 85 -30.85 37.00 8.08
CA SER A 85 -30.16 37.90 9.01
C SER A 85 -29.29 37.16 10.03
N GLY A 86 -29.53 35.85 10.23
CA GLY A 86 -28.74 34.97 11.09
C GLY A 86 -27.30 34.75 10.61
N GLU A 87 -26.41 34.51 11.56
CA GLU A 87 -25.00 34.22 11.30
C GLU A 87 -24.81 32.83 10.68
N TYR A 88 -25.75 31.92 10.95
CA TYR A 88 -25.74 30.54 10.49
C TYR A 88 -26.95 30.24 9.62
N ILE A 89 -26.74 29.46 8.54
CA ILE A 89 -27.78 28.99 7.64
C ILE A 89 -28.01 27.50 7.88
N LYS A 90 -29.25 27.14 8.22
CA LYS A 90 -29.74 25.77 8.14
C LYS A 90 -30.66 25.65 6.93
N PHE A 91 -30.30 24.84 5.95
CA PHE A 91 -31.21 24.57 4.84
C PHE A 91 -32.29 23.57 5.26
N LEU A 92 -33.46 23.68 4.65
CA LEU A 92 -34.54 22.71 4.73
C LEU A 92 -35.31 22.73 3.42
N TYR A 93 -35.27 21.66 2.65
CA TYR A 93 -36.07 21.55 1.43
C TYR A 93 -37.55 21.32 1.78
N ASP A 94 -38.44 21.70 0.85
CA ASP A 94 -39.89 21.72 1.06
C ASP A 94 -40.55 20.34 1.23
N ASP A 95 -39.80 19.25 1.03
CA ASP A 95 -40.24 17.87 1.22
C ASP A 95 -39.57 17.12 2.38
N ASP A 96 -38.51 17.67 2.96
CA ASP A 96 -37.74 17.06 4.05
C ASP A 96 -38.27 17.44 5.45
N ILE A 97 -37.77 16.75 6.49
CA ILE A 97 -38.16 16.99 7.89
C ILE A 97 -36.92 17.14 8.75
N LEU A 98 -36.87 18.18 9.58
CA LEU A 98 -35.87 18.32 10.65
C LEU A 98 -36.33 17.64 11.93
N LEU A 99 -35.41 16.96 12.63
CA LEU A 99 -35.66 16.47 13.98
C LEU A 99 -35.47 17.59 15.03
N PRO A 100 -36.11 17.52 16.21
CA PRO A 100 -36.17 18.67 17.13
C PRO A 100 -34.82 19.24 17.59
N ASP A 101 -33.80 18.39 17.73
CA ASP A 101 -32.44 18.76 18.17
C ASP A 101 -31.53 19.24 17.02
N CYS A 102 -32.02 19.28 15.77
CA CYS A 102 -31.16 19.45 14.59
C CYS A 102 -30.39 20.77 14.61
N VAL A 103 -31.09 21.89 14.78
CA VAL A 103 -30.46 23.21 14.75
C VAL A 103 -29.45 23.37 15.89
N ARG A 104 -29.85 23.05 17.13
CA ARG A 104 -28.99 23.20 18.32
C ARG A 104 -27.69 22.41 18.21
N LEU A 105 -27.77 21.11 17.89
CA LEU A 105 -26.59 20.24 17.86
C LEU A 105 -25.62 20.60 16.72
N MET A 106 -26.12 21.04 15.58
CA MET A 106 -25.27 21.50 14.48
C MET A 106 -24.65 22.87 14.78
N PHE A 107 -25.43 23.76 15.41
CA PHE A 107 -24.95 25.06 15.87
C PHE A 107 -23.81 24.92 16.88
N ASP A 108 -23.95 24.07 17.90
CA ASP A 108 -22.93 23.88 18.95
C ASP A 108 -21.55 23.55 18.33
N VAL A 109 -21.52 22.66 17.34
CA VAL A 109 -20.29 22.28 16.64
C VAL A 109 -19.72 23.43 15.83
N LEU A 110 -20.54 24.09 15.02
CA LEU A 110 -20.09 25.15 14.12
C LEU A 110 -19.71 26.43 14.89
N HIS A 111 -20.36 26.71 16.01
CA HIS A 111 -20.07 27.86 16.85
C HIS A 111 -18.70 27.72 17.54
N ASP A 112 -18.42 26.53 18.07
CA ASP A 112 -17.18 26.28 18.83
C ASP A 112 -15.96 26.01 17.94
N SER A 113 -16.16 25.77 16.63
CA SER A 113 -15.10 25.34 15.71
C SER A 113 -15.01 26.20 14.44
N PRO A 114 -14.19 27.26 14.44
CA PRO A 114 -14.01 28.15 13.28
C PRO A 114 -13.44 27.48 12.02
N ASP A 115 -12.62 26.43 12.18
CA ASP A 115 -12.03 25.66 11.09
C ASP A 115 -13.04 24.74 10.39
N ILE A 116 -14.19 24.46 11.01
CA ILE A 116 -15.28 23.70 10.39
C ILE A 116 -16.08 24.64 9.53
N LYS A 117 -16.16 24.36 8.22
CA LYS A 117 -16.95 25.16 7.26
C LYS A 117 -18.31 24.54 6.97
N VAL A 118 -18.43 23.23 7.17
CA VAL A 118 -19.65 22.47 6.93
C VAL A 118 -19.89 21.54 8.11
N VAL A 119 -21.09 21.59 8.71
CA VAL A 119 -21.57 20.53 9.59
C VAL A 119 -22.63 19.74 8.84
N SER A 120 -22.48 18.43 8.79
CA SER A 120 -23.48 17.48 8.30
C SER A 120 -23.92 16.55 9.43
N ALA A 121 -25.14 16.03 9.36
CA ALA A 121 -25.61 14.97 10.22
C ALA A 121 -26.15 13.81 9.40
N THR A 122 -26.15 12.60 9.99
CA THR A 122 -26.83 11.48 9.37
C THR A 122 -28.31 11.78 9.17
N ARG A 123 -28.91 11.11 8.20
CA ARG A 123 -30.32 11.23 7.87
C ARG A 123 -30.95 9.86 7.75
N LYS A 124 -32.27 9.80 7.95
CA LYS A 124 -33.06 8.61 7.60
C LYS A 124 -33.91 8.89 6.39
N ARG A 125 -34.15 7.87 5.59
CA ARG A 125 -35.00 7.97 4.41
C ARG A 125 -36.45 7.73 4.81
N ILE A 126 -37.38 8.50 4.26
CA ILE A 126 -38.81 8.28 4.39
C ILE A 126 -39.51 8.28 3.03
N ASP A 127 -40.60 7.54 2.89
CA ASP A 127 -41.43 7.57 1.67
C ASP A 127 -42.39 8.78 1.66
N ALA A 128 -43.27 8.85 0.65
CA ALA A 128 -44.29 9.89 0.54
C ALA A 128 -45.28 9.90 1.73
N ALA A 129 -45.53 8.77 2.38
CA ALA A 129 -46.39 8.67 3.56
C ALA A 129 -45.65 8.99 4.88
N GLY A 130 -44.32 9.15 4.84
CA GLY A 130 -43.49 9.39 6.01
C GLY A 130 -43.04 8.11 6.72
N ALA A 131 -43.23 6.93 6.13
CA ALA A 131 -42.72 5.68 6.66
C ALA A 131 -41.22 5.55 6.40
N LEU A 132 -40.48 4.98 7.36
CA LEU A 132 -39.03 4.81 7.24
C LEU A 132 -38.67 3.81 6.13
N LEU A 133 -37.68 4.20 5.33
CA LEU A 133 -37.05 3.38 4.31
C LEU A 133 -35.67 2.92 4.79
N ALA A 134 -35.21 1.78 4.30
CA ALA A 134 -33.85 1.30 4.54
C ALA A 134 -32.80 2.28 3.99
N ASP A 135 -31.66 2.38 4.65
CA ASP A 135 -30.54 3.20 4.18
C ASP A 135 -29.98 2.66 2.86
N ASN A 136 -29.42 3.56 2.05
CA ASN A 136 -28.67 3.22 0.84
C ASN A 136 -27.21 3.67 0.99
N LEU A 137 -26.40 3.55 -0.08
CA LEU A 137 -24.97 3.92 -0.04
C LEU A 137 -24.73 5.35 0.40
N TYR A 138 -25.63 6.24 0.02
CA TYR A 138 -25.46 7.67 0.22
C TYR A 138 -25.94 8.10 1.61
N THR A 139 -26.79 7.31 2.28
CA THR A 139 -27.34 7.61 3.61
C THR A 139 -26.75 6.75 4.74
N VAL A 140 -26.03 5.67 4.42
CA VAL A 140 -25.30 4.88 5.42
C VAL A 140 -24.14 5.67 6.00
N TYR A 141 -23.89 5.51 7.31
CA TYR A 141 -22.84 6.24 8.03
C TYR A 141 -21.65 5.33 8.36
N PRO A 142 -20.48 5.52 7.73
CA PRO A 142 -19.34 4.62 7.88
C PRO A 142 -18.62 4.68 9.24
N PHE A 143 -18.74 5.79 9.96
CA PHE A 143 -17.72 6.15 10.96
C PHE A 143 -18.00 5.64 12.39
N GLY A 144 -19.25 5.25 12.69
CA GLY A 144 -19.67 4.76 14.02
C GLY A 144 -19.65 5.78 15.17
N LYS A 145 -19.07 6.98 14.96
CA LYS A 145 -18.93 8.08 15.94
C LYS A 145 -18.89 9.42 15.22
N ASN A 146 -19.10 10.53 15.93
CA ASN A 146 -18.96 11.88 15.35
C ASN A 146 -17.50 12.13 14.91
N VAL A 147 -17.31 12.65 13.70
CA VAL A 147 -15.99 12.80 13.08
C VAL A 147 -15.80 14.15 12.42
N VAL A 148 -14.54 14.52 12.23
CA VAL A 148 -14.10 15.63 11.38
C VAL A 148 -13.27 15.06 10.25
N LEU A 149 -13.57 15.44 9.01
CA LEU A 149 -12.83 15.07 7.82
C LEU A 149 -12.07 16.29 7.30
N ASN A 150 -10.84 16.07 6.83
CA ASN A 150 -10.07 17.10 6.14
C ASN A 150 -10.81 17.52 4.85
N GLY A 151 -11.21 18.79 4.79
CA GLY A 151 -12.01 19.31 3.69
C GLY A 151 -11.31 19.22 2.32
N PRO A 152 -10.09 19.79 2.16
CA PRO A 152 -9.32 19.70 0.93
C PRO A 152 -9.16 18.29 0.37
N GLU A 153 -8.81 17.32 1.21
CA GLU A 153 -8.66 15.93 0.81
C GLU A 153 -10.01 15.29 0.43
N LEU A 154 -11.09 15.65 1.13
CA LEU A 154 -12.44 15.19 0.78
C LEU A 154 -12.92 15.77 -0.55
N VAL A 155 -12.61 17.02 -0.89
CA VAL A 155 -12.92 17.59 -2.21
C VAL A 155 -12.19 16.83 -3.31
N SER A 156 -10.90 16.54 -3.09
CA SER A 156 -10.11 15.72 -4.00
C SER A 156 -10.74 14.34 -4.21
N PHE A 157 -11.17 13.66 -3.15
CA PHE A 157 -11.86 12.37 -3.23
C PHE A 157 -13.18 12.49 -4.02
N LEU A 158 -14.04 13.46 -3.67
CA LEU A 158 -15.35 13.64 -4.29
C LEU A 158 -15.27 14.04 -5.76
N ALA A 159 -14.22 14.75 -6.19
CA ALA A 159 -14.02 15.10 -7.59
C ALA A 159 -13.79 13.87 -8.48
N GLN A 160 -13.05 12.86 -7.96
CA GLN A 160 -12.82 11.60 -8.67
C GLN A 160 -13.96 10.59 -8.45
N TYR A 161 -14.55 10.60 -7.26
CA TYR A 161 -15.61 9.69 -6.83
C TYR A 161 -16.80 10.50 -6.29
N PRO A 162 -17.70 11.02 -7.15
CA PRO A 162 -18.79 11.93 -6.77
C PRO A 162 -19.92 11.23 -6.00
N ILE A 163 -19.61 10.74 -4.81
CA ILE A 163 -20.50 10.01 -3.91
C ILE A 163 -20.96 10.98 -2.82
N ASN A 164 -22.18 11.50 -2.92
CA ASN A 164 -22.70 12.43 -1.92
C ASN A 164 -23.17 11.71 -0.64
N PHE A 165 -22.22 11.28 0.20
CA PHE A 165 -22.51 10.79 1.56
C PHE A 165 -22.65 11.92 2.59
N VAL A 166 -22.17 13.13 2.27
CA VAL A 166 -22.35 14.36 3.07
C VAL A 166 -23.84 14.68 3.22
N GLY A 167 -24.61 14.48 2.16
CA GLY A 167 -26.05 14.60 2.13
C GLY A 167 -26.57 15.82 1.38
N GLU A 168 -27.88 15.84 1.19
CA GLU A 168 -28.61 16.97 0.64
C GLU A 168 -28.51 18.19 1.57
N PRO A 169 -28.77 19.42 1.09
CA PRO A 169 -28.63 20.63 1.92
C PRO A 169 -29.41 20.56 3.24
N SER A 170 -30.56 19.87 3.29
CA SER A 170 -31.33 19.63 4.52
C SER A 170 -30.54 18.92 5.63
N ALA A 171 -29.50 18.16 5.29
CA ALA A 171 -28.60 17.51 6.24
C ALA A 171 -27.47 18.43 6.75
N VAL A 172 -27.30 19.62 6.15
CA VAL A 172 -26.12 20.49 6.31
C VAL A 172 -26.46 21.82 7.00
N MET A 173 -25.46 22.40 7.70
CA MET A 173 -25.47 23.76 8.25
C MET A 173 -24.11 24.42 7.97
N CYS A 174 -24.14 25.70 7.59
CA CYS A 174 -22.96 26.50 7.27
C CYS A 174 -23.07 27.92 7.85
N ARG A 175 -21.98 28.69 7.84
CA ARG A 175 -22.04 30.13 8.14
C ARG A 175 -22.57 30.90 6.94
N ARG A 176 -23.38 31.92 7.20
CA ARG A 176 -23.97 32.76 6.16
C ARG A 176 -22.92 33.52 5.36
N GLU A 177 -21.90 34.06 6.03
CA GLU A 177 -20.83 34.83 5.37
C GLU A 177 -20.08 33.99 4.32
N ASP A 178 -19.79 32.73 4.64
CA ASP A 178 -19.10 31.78 3.75
C ASP A 178 -19.93 31.45 2.50
N LEU A 179 -21.27 31.59 2.56
CA LEU A 179 -22.18 31.33 1.45
C LEU A 179 -22.49 32.58 0.62
N LEU A 180 -22.57 33.76 1.25
CA LEU A 180 -22.92 35.02 0.58
C LEU A 180 -21.95 35.38 -0.54
N VAL A 181 -20.66 35.05 -0.36
CA VAL A 181 -19.60 35.30 -1.34
C VAL A 181 -19.83 34.57 -2.67
N PHE A 182 -20.63 33.50 -2.69
CA PHE A 182 -20.93 32.76 -3.92
C PHE A 182 -22.01 33.44 -4.78
N GLY A 183 -22.79 34.36 -4.23
CA GLY A 183 -23.83 35.08 -4.99
C GLY A 183 -24.80 34.13 -5.70
N GLN A 184 -24.96 34.31 -7.02
CA GLN A 184 -25.83 33.47 -7.86
C GLN A 184 -25.14 32.16 -8.29
N ASP A 185 -23.81 32.07 -8.14
CA ASP A 185 -23.00 30.92 -8.55
C ASP A 185 -22.94 29.82 -7.49
N ILE A 186 -23.92 29.75 -6.58
CA ILE A 186 -23.89 28.87 -5.40
C ILE A 186 -23.73 27.38 -5.76
N MET A 187 -24.39 26.91 -6.82
CA MET A 187 -24.27 25.53 -7.34
C MET A 187 -23.37 25.40 -8.57
N SER A 188 -22.48 26.37 -8.78
CA SER A 188 -21.54 26.43 -9.92
C SER A 188 -20.09 26.34 -9.47
N LEU A 189 -19.23 25.84 -10.37
CA LEU A 189 -17.77 25.92 -10.30
C LEU A 189 -17.27 26.63 -11.56
N GLU A 190 -16.40 27.64 -11.44
CA GLU A 190 -15.94 28.46 -12.59
C GLU A 190 -17.11 28.96 -13.46
N GLN A 191 -18.18 29.44 -12.81
CA GLN A 191 -19.44 29.90 -13.46
C GLN A 191 -20.19 28.83 -14.27
N VAL A 192 -19.77 27.56 -14.21
CA VAL A 192 -20.46 26.42 -14.82
C VAL A 192 -21.34 25.73 -13.77
N VAL A 193 -22.65 25.65 -14.04
CA VAL A 193 -23.62 24.98 -13.18
C VAL A 193 -23.34 23.47 -13.14
N ILE A 194 -23.26 22.90 -11.95
CA ILE A 194 -23.03 21.46 -11.75
C ILE A 194 -24.37 20.75 -11.61
N TRP A 195 -24.96 20.33 -12.73
CA TRP A 195 -26.25 19.64 -12.76
C TRP A 195 -26.23 18.30 -12.02
N GLY A 196 -27.21 18.08 -11.15
CA GLY A 196 -27.35 16.83 -10.38
C GLY A 196 -26.39 16.67 -9.18
N LEU A 197 -25.35 17.51 -9.06
CA LEU A 197 -24.40 17.54 -7.94
C LEU A 197 -24.18 18.99 -7.44
N GLY A 198 -25.21 19.84 -7.54
CA GLY A 198 -25.12 21.25 -7.15
C GLY A 198 -24.81 21.45 -5.67
N ASP A 199 -25.27 20.52 -4.83
CA ASP A 199 -24.91 20.41 -3.41
C ASP A 199 -23.41 20.16 -3.21
N LEU A 200 -22.82 19.19 -3.92
CA LEU A 200 -21.38 18.96 -3.88
C LEU A 200 -20.58 20.16 -4.40
N ALA A 201 -21.10 20.94 -5.34
CA ALA A 201 -20.45 22.19 -5.76
C ALA A 201 -20.39 23.23 -4.63
N ILE A 202 -21.47 23.35 -3.83
CA ILE A 202 -21.48 24.19 -2.61
C ILE A 202 -20.42 23.68 -1.63
N TYR A 203 -20.44 22.38 -1.34
CA TYR A 203 -19.56 21.78 -0.35
C TYR A 203 -18.10 21.86 -0.79
N ALA A 204 -17.79 21.64 -2.07
CA ALA A 204 -16.43 21.75 -2.59
C ALA A 204 -15.83 23.13 -2.31
N LYS A 205 -16.56 24.21 -2.60
CA LYS A 205 -16.07 25.58 -2.36
C LYS A 205 -15.85 25.90 -0.88
N LEU A 206 -16.70 25.38 0.01
CA LEU A 206 -16.56 25.53 1.46
C LEU A 206 -15.41 24.68 2.01
N LEU A 207 -15.33 23.43 1.58
CA LEU A 207 -14.36 22.45 2.07
C LEU A 207 -12.95 22.70 1.54
N ARG A 208 -12.77 23.49 0.47
CA ARG A 208 -11.45 24.02 0.11
C ARG A 208 -10.89 25.00 1.14
N GLN A 209 -11.73 25.58 1.99
CA GLN A 209 -11.35 26.58 2.98
C GLN A 209 -11.29 26.02 4.41
N GLY A 210 -11.94 24.87 4.68
CA GLY A 210 -11.90 24.22 5.98
C GLY A 210 -12.59 22.87 6.02
N ASN A 211 -12.83 22.35 7.22
CA ASN A 211 -13.18 20.95 7.45
C ASN A 211 -14.68 20.66 7.42
N LEU A 212 -15.02 19.39 7.21
CA LEU A 212 -16.36 18.84 7.38
C LEU A 212 -16.47 18.19 8.75
N ALA A 213 -17.46 18.57 9.57
CA ALA A 213 -17.86 17.78 10.73
C ALA A 213 -19.10 16.95 10.40
N MET A 214 -19.10 15.66 10.76
CA MET A 214 -20.25 14.78 10.57
C MET A 214 -20.74 14.20 11.89
N LEU A 215 -22.02 14.40 12.18
CA LEU A 215 -22.69 13.86 13.36
C LEU A 215 -23.32 12.50 13.04
N ALA A 216 -23.02 11.50 13.87
CA ALA A 216 -23.52 10.13 13.72
C ALA A 216 -25.02 10.00 13.99
N ARG A 217 -25.57 10.88 14.84
CA ARG A 217 -26.99 10.90 15.20
C ARG A 217 -27.84 11.42 14.02
N PRO A 218 -28.93 10.71 13.66
CA PRO A 218 -29.83 11.23 12.63
C PRO A 218 -30.48 12.54 13.08
N LEU A 219 -30.40 13.59 12.26
CA LEU A 219 -31.01 14.91 12.56
C LEU A 219 -31.99 15.42 11.50
N SER A 220 -32.08 14.76 10.35
CA SER A 220 -33.11 15.00 9.35
C SER A 220 -33.71 13.71 8.79
N TYR A 221 -34.89 13.81 8.19
CA TYR A 221 -35.45 12.80 7.32
C TYR A 221 -35.52 13.30 5.89
N PHE A 222 -34.87 12.55 5.00
CA PHE A 222 -34.85 12.77 3.56
C PHE A 222 -36.03 12.05 2.91
N ARG A 223 -36.93 12.79 2.26
CA ARG A 223 -38.09 12.18 1.61
C ARG A 223 -37.71 11.59 0.26
N VAL A 224 -38.35 10.48 -0.11
CA VAL A 224 -38.26 9.86 -1.44
C VAL A 224 -39.66 9.78 -2.03
N SER A 225 -39.91 10.53 -3.10
CA SER A 225 -41.22 10.56 -3.78
C SER A 225 -41.09 10.81 -5.29
N ASP A 226 -42.14 10.50 -6.04
CA ASP A 226 -42.27 10.74 -7.48
C ASP A 226 -42.35 12.24 -7.85
N GLN A 227 -42.51 13.10 -6.86
CA GLN A 227 -42.57 14.55 -7.01
C GLN A 227 -41.20 15.23 -6.86
N GLN A 228 -40.10 14.50 -6.67
CA GLN A 228 -38.77 15.10 -6.54
C GLN A 228 -38.15 15.47 -7.89
N SER A 229 -37.36 16.54 -7.94
CA SER A 229 -36.61 16.95 -9.14
C SER A 229 -35.59 15.87 -9.56
N SER A 230 -35.07 15.10 -8.60
CA SER A 230 -34.17 13.96 -8.83
C SER A 230 -34.83 12.82 -9.63
N GLU A 231 -36.15 12.64 -9.56
CA GLU A 231 -36.89 11.68 -10.39
C GLU A 231 -37.00 12.13 -11.85
N ALA A 232 -37.06 13.44 -12.11
CA ALA A 232 -37.01 13.96 -13.48
C ALA A 232 -35.64 13.72 -14.12
N PHE A 233 -34.55 13.87 -13.35
CA PHE A 233 -33.18 13.56 -13.79
C PHE A 233 -32.93 12.06 -14.02
N ARG A 234 -33.69 11.16 -13.37
CA ARG A 234 -33.65 9.72 -13.67
C ARG A 234 -34.30 9.38 -15.01
N LYS A 235 -35.28 10.17 -15.44
CA LYS A 235 -35.99 9.98 -16.72
C LYS A 235 -35.21 10.55 -17.92
N ASP A 236 -34.42 11.62 -17.73
CA ASP A 236 -33.46 12.16 -18.70
C ASP A 236 -32.12 12.51 -18.02
N PRO A 237 -31.10 11.64 -18.12
CA PRO A 237 -29.83 11.80 -17.40
C PRO A 237 -28.80 12.69 -18.13
N THR A 238 -29.16 13.34 -19.24
CA THR A 238 -28.20 14.07 -20.08
C THR A 238 -27.47 15.19 -19.32
N LEU A 239 -28.22 16.09 -18.68
CA LEU A 239 -27.66 17.19 -17.88
C LEU A 239 -26.93 16.69 -16.62
N PRO A 240 -27.45 15.73 -15.83
CA PRO A 240 -26.69 15.13 -14.74
C PRO A 240 -25.35 14.53 -15.16
N ARG A 241 -25.28 13.82 -16.31
CA ARG A 241 -24.00 13.26 -16.82
C ARG A 241 -22.99 14.36 -17.13
N GLU A 242 -23.44 15.44 -17.75
CA GLU A 242 -22.60 16.62 -17.99
C GLU A 242 -22.12 17.25 -16.68
N GLY A 243 -23.01 17.37 -15.69
CA GLY A 243 -22.67 17.87 -14.36
C GLY A 243 -21.63 17.00 -13.65
N HIS A 244 -21.73 15.67 -13.72
CA HIS A 244 -20.71 14.76 -13.18
C HIS A 244 -19.36 14.95 -13.87
N ALA A 245 -19.33 15.00 -15.21
CA ALA A 245 -18.09 15.22 -15.96
C ALA A 245 -17.45 16.58 -15.61
N ASN A 246 -18.26 17.63 -15.46
CA ASN A 246 -17.78 18.94 -15.04
C ASN A 246 -17.28 18.97 -13.59
N PHE A 247 -17.94 18.26 -12.67
CA PHE A 247 -17.50 18.15 -11.27
C PHE A 247 -16.20 17.36 -11.12
N THR A 248 -15.84 16.50 -12.06
CA THR A 248 -14.52 15.87 -12.10
C THR A 248 -13.47 16.77 -12.77
N ARG A 249 -13.80 17.33 -13.94
CA ARG A 249 -12.85 18.10 -14.76
C ARG A 249 -12.45 19.44 -14.13
N ILE A 250 -13.40 20.19 -13.57
CA ILE A 250 -13.14 21.56 -13.10
C ILE A 250 -12.25 21.56 -11.86
N PRO A 251 -12.52 20.78 -10.79
CA PRO A 251 -11.60 20.68 -9.66
C PRO A 251 -10.20 20.22 -10.05
N ALA A 252 -10.07 19.29 -11.01
CA ALA A 252 -8.75 18.87 -11.52
C ALA A 252 -8.01 20.03 -12.20
N ALA A 253 -8.69 20.81 -13.05
CA ALA A 253 -8.11 21.99 -13.69
C ALA A 253 -7.74 23.10 -12.69
N LEU A 254 -8.45 23.20 -11.57
CA LEU A 254 -8.16 24.13 -10.48
C LEU A 254 -7.07 23.62 -9.52
N GLY A 255 -6.49 22.44 -9.76
CA GLY A 255 -5.48 21.85 -8.89
C GLY A 255 -6.02 21.40 -7.53
N TRP A 256 -7.31 21.04 -7.44
CA TRP A 256 -7.96 20.58 -6.22
C TRP A 256 -7.92 19.06 -6.04
N VAL A 257 -7.21 18.34 -6.93
CA VAL A 257 -7.13 16.89 -6.95
C VAL A 257 -5.70 16.43 -6.68
N ARG A 258 -5.53 15.55 -5.70
CA ARG A 258 -4.28 14.87 -5.34
C ARG A 258 -3.94 13.78 -6.36
N PRO A 259 -2.69 13.30 -6.40
CA PRO A 259 -2.33 12.09 -7.13
C PRO A 259 -3.25 10.91 -6.79
N GLU A 260 -3.53 10.07 -7.77
CA GLU A 260 -4.50 8.96 -7.67
C GLU A 260 -4.22 8.01 -6.50
N GLU A 261 -2.94 7.73 -6.25
CA GLU A 261 -2.45 6.87 -5.16
C GLU A 261 -2.91 7.33 -3.76
N LEU A 262 -3.05 8.64 -3.57
CA LEU A 262 -3.46 9.24 -2.30
C LEU A 262 -4.97 9.47 -2.23
N ASN A 263 -5.67 9.47 -3.37
CA ASN A 263 -6.99 10.06 -3.43
C ASN A 263 -8.09 9.20 -2.82
N GLY A 264 -7.88 7.89 -2.67
CA GLY A 264 -8.84 6.97 -2.02
C GLY A 264 -8.95 7.16 -0.49
N LYS A 265 -7.94 7.77 0.15
CA LYS A 265 -7.86 7.95 1.60
C LYS A 265 -8.07 9.40 2.02
N VAL A 266 -8.79 9.62 3.12
CA VAL A 266 -9.05 10.96 3.67
C VAL A 266 -8.70 10.98 5.15
N LYS A 267 -7.99 12.03 5.60
CA LYS A 267 -7.70 12.27 7.01
C LYS A 267 -8.98 12.53 7.80
N ILE A 268 -9.14 11.81 8.91
CA ILE A 268 -10.30 11.81 9.79
C ILE A 268 -9.87 11.84 11.26
N ALA A 269 -10.61 12.56 12.09
CA ALA A 269 -10.42 12.58 13.55
C ALA A 269 -11.77 12.47 14.28
N PRO A 270 -11.84 11.84 15.47
CA PRO A 270 -13.02 11.96 16.32
C PRO A 270 -13.28 13.43 16.66
N LEU A 271 -14.54 13.89 16.58
CA LEU A 271 -14.87 15.29 16.84
C LEU A 271 -14.47 15.75 18.26
N SER A 272 -14.47 14.84 19.24
CA SER A 272 -14.03 15.09 20.62
C SER A 272 -12.51 15.06 20.83
N GLN A 273 -11.74 14.54 19.88
CA GLN A 273 -10.28 14.36 19.94
C GLN A 273 -9.67 14.81 18.61
N ARG A 274 -9.75 16.12 18.34
CA ARG A 274 -9.42 16.68 17.02
C ARG A 274 -7.95 16.52 16.64
N ASP A 275 -7.08 16.28 17.62
CA ASP A 275 -5.64 16.05 17.43
C ASP A 275 -5.31 14.59 17.06
N ASN A 276 -6.25 13.65 17.24
CA ASN A 276 -6.06 12.23 16.92
C ASN A 276 -6.47 11.94 15.47
N VAL A 277 -5.64 12.38 14.53
CA VAL A 277 -5.87 12.24 13.09
C VAL A 277 -5.44 10.84 12.60
N GLN A 278 -6.29 10.22 11.80
CA GLN A 278 -6.10 8.91 11.17
C GLN A 278 -6.42 9.02 9.67
N GLU A 279 -5.95 8.09 8.84
CA GLU A 279 -6.40 7.98 7.45
C GLU A 279 -7.47 6.90 7.30
N MET A 280 -8.54 7.20 6.58
CA MET A 280 -9.59 6.24 6.26
C MET A 280 -9.73 6.07 4.74
N ASP A 281 -9.72 4.82 4.27
CA ASP A 281 -9.98 4.49 2.86
C ASP A 281 -11.49 4.53 2.57
N LEU A 282 -11.94 5.67 2.05
CA LEU A 282 -13.35 5.87 1.70
C LEU A 282 -13.71 5.15 0.41
N LEU A 283 -12.76 4.96 -0.51
CA LEU A 283 -13.01 4.26 -1.77
C LEU A 283 -13.34 2.79 -1.50
N ALA A 284 -12.55 2.12 -0.66
CA ALA A 284 -12.79 0.75 -0.26
C ALA A 284 -14.16 0.56 0.42
N TYR A 285 -14.63 1.55 1.20
CA TYR A 285 -15.95 1.50 1.83
C TYR A 285 -17.10 1.62 0.82
N PHE A 286 -16.95 2.45 -0.21
CA PHE A 286 -18.03 2.75 -1.16
C PHE A 286 -18.04 1.89 -2.43
N ASP A 287 -17.02 1.06 -2.67
CA ASP A 287 -16.96 0.19 -3.86
C ASP A 287 -18.02 -0.93 -3.81
N ARG A 288 -18.98 -0.90 -4.74
CA ARG A 288 -20.09 -1.87 -4.87
C ARG A 288 -19.91 -2.86 -6.01
N ARG A 289 -18.80 -2.76 -6.73
CA ARG A 289 -18.48 -3.71 -7.78
C ARG A 289 -18.35 -5.10 -7.14
N SER A 290 -18.69 -6.15 -7.89
CA SER A 290 -18.47 -7.51 -7.39
C SER A 290 -16.99 -7.67 -7.02
N ASP A 291 -16.67 -8.51 -6.04
CA ASP A 291 -15.28 -8.76 -5.64
C ASP A 291 -14.39 -9.08 -6.85
N ALA A 292 -14.93 -9.81 -7.83
CA ALA A 292 -14.29 -10.08 -9.11
C ALA A 292 -13.95 -8.80 -9.90
N THR A 293 -14.88 -7.84 -10.00
CA THR A 293 -14.67 -6.59 -10.74
C THR A 293 -13.70 -5.66 -10.00
N VAL A 294 -13.78 -5.59 -8.67
CA VAL A 294 -12.80 -4.86 -7.83
C VAL A 294 -11.41 -5.43 -8.04
N ARG A 295 -11.29 -6.76 -7.98
CA ARG A 295 -10.05 -7.50 -8.20
C ARG A 295 -9.50 -7.28 -9.60
N ASN A 296 -10.33 -7.38 -10.64
CA ASN A 296 -9.93 -7.10 -12.03
C ASN A 296 -9.37 -5.69 -12.17
N THR A 297 -10.04 -4.70 -11.59
CA THR A 297 -9.58 -3.31 -11.63
C THR A 297 -8.25 -3.15 -10.91
N ARG A 298 -8.11 -3.76 -9.73
CA ARG A 298 -6.87 -3.73 -8.95
C ARG A 298 -5.70 -4.37 -9.69
N ILE A 299 -5.90 -5.56 -10.27
CA ILE A 299 -4.86 -6.28 -11.03
C ILE A 299 -4.53 -5.51 -12.31
N ALA A 300 -5.52 -4.98 -13.04
CA ALA A 300 -5.27 -4.17 -14.22
C ALA A 300 -4.49 -2.89 -13.88
N GLY A 301 -4.81 -2.22 -12.77
CA GLY A 301 -4.04 -1.07 -12.26
C GLY A 301 -2.61 -1.46 -11.87
N TRP A 302 -2.45 -2.57 -11.15
CA TRP A 302 -1.14 -3.10 -10.75
C TRP A 302 -0.26 -3.45 -11.96
N LEU A 303 -0.81 -4.09 -12.99
CA LEU A 303 -0.10 -4.37 -14.26
C LEU A 303 0.19 -3.09 -15.04
N GLY A 304 -0.76 -2.15 -15.10
CA GLY A 304 -0.62 -0.90 -15.83
C GLY A 304 0.49 0.00 -15.31
N GLN A 305 0.79 -0.08 -14.01
CA GLN A 305 1.89 0.64 -13.37
C GLN A 305 3.27 0.04 -13.68
N ARG A 306 3.37 -1.23 -14.07
CA ARG A 306 4.63 -1.96 -14.31
C ARG A 306 5.20 -1.65 -15.70
N ARG A 307 5.53 -0.39 -15.90
CA ARG A 307 6.12 0.14 -17.13
C ARG A 307 7.38 0.93 -16.79
N PRO A 308 8.48 0.77 -17.53
CA PRO A 308 9.65 1.61 -17.34
C PRO A 308 9.30 3.09 -17.56
N THR A 309 9.84 3.96 -16.71
CA THR A 309 9.81 5.41 -16.96
C THR A 309 10.60 5.75 -18.23
N PRO A 310 10.43 6.93 -18.86
CA PRO A 310 11.23 7.32 -20.02
C PRO A 310 12.76 7.24 -19.77
N ALA A 311 13.21 7.58 -18.56
CA ALA A 311 14.61 7.47 -18.15
C ALA A 311 15.06 5.99 -18.06
N GLN A 312 14.27 5.13 -17.42
CA GLN A 312 14.54 3.69 -17.34
C GLN A 312 14.51 3.03 -18.73
N HIS A 313 13.56 3.42 -19.59
CA HIS A 313 13.45 2.92 -20.96
C HIS A 313 14.71 3.22 -21.78
N ALA A 314 15.29 4.41 -21.63
CA ALA A 314 16.56 4.75 -22.28
C ALA A 314 17.71 3.86 -21.81
N LEU A 315 17.85 3.66 -20.50
CA LEU A 315 18.88 2.79 -19.91
C LEU A 315 18.73 1.33 -20.32
N LEU A 316 17.49 0.81 -20.35
CA LEU A 316 17.21 -0.54 -20.84
C LEU A 316 17.57 -0.72 -22.32
N ASN A 317 17.22 0.26 -23.15
CA ASN A 317 17.58 0.21 -24.57
C ASN A 317 19.10 0.22 -24.76
N GLU A 318 19.84 1.05 -24.02
CA GLU A 318 21.31 1.04 -24.03
C GLU A 318 21.88 -0.35 -23.65
N TYR A 319 21.34 -0.98 -22.62
CA TYR A 319 21.74 -2.33 -22.20
C TYR A 319 21.43 -3.41 -23.26
N LEU A 320 20.24 -3.37 -23.85
CA LEU A 320 19.86 -4.30 -24.92
C LEU A 320 20.77 -4.14 -26.14
N GLN A 321 21.11 -2.92 -26.54
CA GLN A 321 22.03 -2.66 -27.66
C GLN A 321 23.45 -3.20 -27.40
N GLN A 322 23.93 -3.14 -26.15
CA GLN A 322 25.20 -3.78 -25.77
C GLN A 322 25.16 -5.31 -25.92
N HIS A 323 23.97 -5.90 -25.89
CA HIS A 323 23.73 -7.34 -26.05
C HIS A 323 23.10 -7.65 -27.42
N ASN A 324 23.58 -7.00 -28.48
CA ASN A 324 23.12 -7.17 -29.86
C ASN A 324 21.61 -6.93 -30.08
N GLY A 325 20.96 -6.10 -29.27
CA GLY A 325 19.52 -5.86 -29.32
C GLY A 325 18.68 -6.89 -28.53
N GLY A 326 19.30 -7.67 -27.65
CA GLY A 326 18.63 -8.65 -26.80
C GLY A 326 18.46 -10.05 -27.42
N PRO A 327 17.85 -10.99 -26.65
CA PRO A 327 17.62 -12.37 -27.07
C PRO A 327 16.64 -12.46 -28.24
N THR A 328 16.81 -13.46 -29.11
CA THR A 328 15.86 -13.78 -30.18
C THR A 328 14.78 -14.73 -29.63
N ILE A 329 13.50 -14.37 -29.79
CA ILE A 329 12.39 -15.15 -29.21
C ILE A 329 11.39 -15.51 -30.30
N ALA A 330 11.12 -16.81 -30.43
CA ALA A 330 10.05 -17.37 -31.23
C ALA A 330 8.83 -17.70 -30.36
N ILE A 331 7.66 -17.23 -30.79
CA ILE A 331 6.38 -17.42 -30.11
C ILE A 331 5.51 -18.31 -30.97
N VAL A 332 5.12 -19.48 -30.46
CA VAL A 332 4.21 -20.42 -31.12
C VAL A 332 2.82 -20.24 -30.52
N VAL A 333 1.87 -19.78 -31.34
CA VAL A 333 0.46 -19.59 -30.97
C VAL A 333 -0.37 -20.74 -31.52
N SER A 334 -0.98 -21.54 -30.65
CA SER A 334 -1.83 -22.67 -31.03
C SER A 334 -3.32 -22.30 -30.99
N ASP A 335 -4.04 -22.46 -32.09
CA ASP A 335 -5.51 -22.34 -32.17
C ASP A 335 -6.16 -23.63 -32.67
N PHE A 336 -6.40 -24.56 -31.75
CA PHE A 336 -7.13 -25.82 -32.01
C PHE A 336 -8.62 -25.73 -31.61
N ASN A 337 -9.08 -24.54 -31.20
CA ASN A 337 -10.48 -24.28 -30.86
C ASN A 337 -11.21 -23.53 -32.00
N GLN A 338 -10.52 -23.26 -33.11
CA GLN A 338 -11.03 -22.54 -34.26
C GLN A 338 -11.54 -21.14 -33.91
N GLN A 339 -10.79 -20.42 -33.07
CA GLN A 339 -11.10 -19.06 -32.60
C GLN A 339 -10.08 -18.04 -33.14
N PRO A 340 -10.20 -17.62 -34.41
CA PRO A 340 -9.24 -16.69 -35.02
C PRO A 340 -9.23 -15.29 -34.36
N GLU A 341 -10.32 -14.89 -33.70
CA GLU A 341 -10.38 -13.66 -32.88
C GLU A 341 -9.44 -13.74 -31.67
N SER A 342 -9.31 -14.92 -31.07
CA SER A 342 -8.40 -15.18 -29.95
C SER A 342 -6.94 -15.08 -30.40
N VAL A 343 -6.61 -15.53 -31.61
CA VAL A 343 -5.29 -15.32 -32.23
C VAL A 343 -5.01 -13.83 -32.40
N LEU A 344 -5.96 -13.06 -32.93
CA LEU A 344 -5.82 -11.60 -33.05
C LEU A 344 -5.55 -10.92 -31.70
N SER A 345 -6.29 -11.30 -30.64
CA SER A 345 -6.09 -10.77 -29.30
C SER A 345 -4.66 -11.00 -28.81
N THR A 346 -4.12 -12.22 -29.00
CA THR A 346 -2.73 -12.54 -28.68
C THR A 346 -1.75 -11.67 -29.49
N LEU A 347 -1.93 -11.58 -30.81
CA LEU A 347 -1.06 -10.78 -31.69
C LEU A 347 -1.11 -9.28 -31.36
N GLN A 348 -2.27 -8.74 -30.99
CA GLN A 348 -2.43 -7.34 -30.60
C GLN A 348 -1.68 -7.02 -29.30
N SER A 349 -1.66 -7.94 -28.34
CA SER A 349 -0.89 -7.75 -27.09
C SER A 349 0.63 -7.64 -27.34
N LEU A 350 1.14 -8.32 -28.36
CA LEU A 350 2.55 -8.22 -28.77
C LEU A 350 2.87 -6.89 -29.46
N ALA A 351 1.90 -6.31 -30.18
CA ALA A 351 2.08 -5.04 -30.88
C ALA A 351 2.15 -3.83 -29.92
N SER A 352 1.52 -3.92 -28.74
CA SER A 352 1.57 -2.84 -27.74
C SER A 352 2.91 -2.71 -27.02
N ASP A 353 3.71 -3.79 -26.95
CA ASP A 353 4.98 -3.86 -26.21
C ASP A 353 6.22 -3.84 -27.13
N ALA A 354 6.00 -3.62 -28.43
CA ALA A 354 7.00 -3.69 -29.49
C ALA A 354 8.22 -2.71 -29.44
N PRO A 355 8.31 -1.61 -28.65
CA PRO A 355 9.41 -0.66 -28.84
C PRO A 355 10.82 -1.15 -28.42
N LEU A 356 10.96 -2.28 -27.70
CA LEU A 356 12.26 -2.73 -27.17
C LEU A 356 12.74 -4.11 -27.66
N LEU A 357 11.85 -4.95 -28.22
CA LEU A 357 12.16 -6.33 -28.62
C LEU A 357 11.92 -6.52 -30.13
N ASP A 358 12.83 -5.99 -30.95
CA ASP A 358 12.68 -6.02 -32.43
C ASP A 358 12.90 -7.42 -33.04
N LYS A 359 13.32 -8.41 -32.25
CA LYS A 359 13.67 -9.77 -32.69
C LYS A 359 12.66 -10.84 -32.28
N LEU A 360 11.38 -10.49 -32.29
CA LEU A 360 10.28 -11.42 -32.05
C LEU A 360 9.79 -12.04 -33.36
N LYS A 361 9.59 -13.36 -33.35
CA LYS A 361 8.97 -14.08 -34.47
C LYS A 361 7.77 -14.86 -33.98
N VAL A 362 6.63 -14.68 -34.64
CA VAL A 362 5.40 -15.42 -34.31
C VAL A 362 5.11 -16.48 -35.36
N PHE A 363 4.79 -17.69 -34.90
CA PHE A 363 4.26 -18.79 -35.69
C PHE A 363 2.86 -19.14 -35.20
N VAL A 364 1.87 -19.19 -36.09
CA VAL A 364 0.51 -19.61 -35.74
C VAL A 364 0.31 -21.05 -36.21
N LEU A 365 -0.13 -21.93 -35.31
CA LEU A 365 -0.49 -23.32 -35.58
C LEU A 365 -2.00 -23.48 -35.45
N ALA A 366 -2.65 -24.06 -36.46
CA ALA A 366 -4.10 -24.25 -36.45
C ALA A 366 -4.51 -25.44 -37.33
N ASP A 367 -5.71 -25.97 -37.09
CA ASP A 367 -6.36 -27.03 -37.86
C ASP A 367 -7.58 -26.51 -38.65
N TYR A 368 -7.45 -25.31 -39.24
CA TYR A 368 -8.53 -24.69 -40.00
C TYR A 368 -8.83 -25.45 -41.30
N ASP A 369 -10.11 -25.69 -41.58
CA ASP A 369 -10.55 -26.23 -42.86
C ASP A 369 -10.20 -25.26 -44.00
N ARG A 370 -9.27 -25.65 -44.88
CA ARG A 370 -8.81 -24.84 -46.01
C ARG A 370 -9.92 -24.56 -47.03
N ASP A 371 -10.93 -25.41 -47.12
CA ASP A 371 -12.03 -25.27 -48.06
C ASP A 371 -13.20 -24.43 -47.49
N GLN A 372 -13.25 -24.23 -46.17
CA GLN A 372 -14.33 -23.52 -45.46
C GLN A 372 -13.83 -22.43 -44.50
N GLN A 373 -12.82 -21.68 -44.92
CA GLN A 373 -12.24 -20.62 -44.08
C GLN A 373 -13.17 -19.41 -43.94
N THR A 374 -13.25 -18.88 -42.72
CA THR A 374 -13.75 -17.52 -42.49
C THR A 374 -12.78 -16.48 -43.09
N PRO A 375 -13.25 -15.27 -43.42
CA PRO A 375 -12.38 -14.21 -43.94
C PRO A 375 -11.18 -13.88 -43.05
N LEU A 376 -11.32 -14.05 -41.73
CA LEU A 376 -10.24 -13.81 -40.78
C LEU A 376 -9.21 -14.95 -40.78
N GLN A 377 -9.65 -16.21 -40.82
CA GLN A 377 -8.75 -17.37 -40.94
C GLN A 377 -7.91 -17.31 -42.21
N ALA A 378 -8.48 -16.84 -43.32
CA ALA A 378 -7.77 -16.69 -44.59
C ALA A 378 -6.69 -15.58 -44.55
N GLN A 379 -6.76 -14.64 -43.61
CA GLN A 379 -5.81 -13.53 -43.46
C GLN A 379 -4.66 -13.84 -42.50
N LEU A 380 -4.83 -14.83 -41.62
CA LEU A 380 -3.82 -15.19 -40.62
C LEU A 380 -2.71 -16.06 -41.25
N PRO A 381 -1.42 -15.82 -40.95
CA PRO A 381 -0.33 -16.65 -41.41
C PRO A 381 -0.18 -17.89 -40.51
N TRP A 382 -1.02 -18.91 -40.73
CA TRP A 382 -1.03 -20.16 -39.95
C TRP A 382 -0.38 -21.34 -40.71
N ARG A 383 0.17 -22.30 -39.95
CA ARG A 383 0.63 -23.60 -40.42
C ARG A 383 -0.30 -24.71 -39.94
N ASP A 384 -0.50 -25.70 -40.80
CA ASP A 384 -1.35 -26.84 -40.53
C ASP A 384 -0.75 -27.73 -39.44
N ALA A 385 -1.48 -27.84 -38.32
CA ALA A 385 -1.13 -28.69 -37.20
C ALA A 385 -2.38 -29.03 -36.39
N SER A 386 -2.36 -30.16 -35.70
CA SER A 386 -3.36 -30.60 -34.74
C SER A 386 -2.70 -30.88 -33.39
N LEU A 387 -3.50 -31.13 -32.35
CA LEU A 387 -3.01 -31.56 -31.04
C LEU A 387 -2.05 -32.76 -31.12
N ASP A 388 -2.29 -33.71 -32.02
CA ASP A 388 -1.52 -34.95 -32.13
C ASP A 388 -0.16 -34.76 -32.81
N ASN A 389 -0.07 -33.85 -33.80
CA ASN A 389 1.16 -33.66 -34.59
C ASN A 389 1.91 -32.36 -34.29
N ARG A 390 1.38 -31.48 -33.41
CA ARG A 390 2.01 -30.18 -33.08
C ARG A 390 3.45 -30.32 -32.60
N ALA A 391 3.77 -31.36 -31.83
CA ALA A 391 5.13 -31.61 -31.36
C ALA A 391 6.12 -31.75 -32.52
N THR A 392 5.74 -32.52 -33.55
CA THR A 392 6.54 -32.70 -34.77
C THR A 392 6.70 -31.38 -35.53
N VAL A 393 5.61 -30.64 -35.73
CA VAL A 393 5.62 -29.35 -36.44
C VAL A 393 6.49 -28.31 -35.71
N ILE A 394 6.43 -28.27 -34.38
CA ILE A 394 7.25 -27.38 -33.56
C ILE A 394 8.73 -27.76 -33.66
N ASN A 395 9.07 -29.05 -33.60
CA ASN A 395 10.45 -29.51 -33.77
C ASN A 395 11.01 -29.15 -35.15
N GLU A 396 10.24 -29.31 -36.22
CA GLU A 396 10.61 -28.87 -37.58
C GLU A 396 10.83 -27.36 -37.63
N LEU A 397 9.93 -26.57 -37.04
CA LEU A 397 10.09 -25.12 -36.91
C LEU A 397 11.37 -24.73 -36.16
N MET A 398 11.68 -25.40 -35.05
CA MET A 398 12.91 -25.19 -34.30
C MET A 398 14.14 -25.54 -35.14
N GLN A 399 14.11 -26.59 -35.95
CA GLN A 399 15.24 -26.94 -36.82
C GLN A 399 15.44 -25.91 -37.94
N ASP A 400 14.34 -25.44 -38.54
CA ASP A 400 14.34 -24.52 -39.69
C ASP A 400 14.66 -23.05 -39.35
N ASN A 401 14.60 -22.67 -38.07
CA ASN A 401 14.77 -21.29 -37.62
C ASN A 401 15.87 -21.20 -36.54
N ASP A 402 16.57 -20.08 -36.51
CA ASP A 402 17.76 -19.81 -35.68
C ASP A 402 17.46 -18.99 -34.42
N HIS A 403 16.19 -18.89 -34.01
CA HIS A 403 15.82 -18.15 -32.81
C HIS A 403 16.19 -18.95 -31.57
N ASP A 404 16.87 -18.31 -30.63
CA ASP A 404 17.51 -18.94 -29.47
C ASP A 404 16.47 -19.48 -28.47
N TRP A 405 15.35 -18.77 -28.30
CA TRP A 405 14.35 -19.05 -27.27
C TRP A 405 12.96 -19.26 -27.85
N TRP A 406 12.23 -20.26 -27.35
CA TRP A 406 10.92 -20.65 -27.86
C TRP A 406 9.88 -20.73 -26.74
N ILE A 407 8.74 -20.09 -26.92
CA ILE A 407 7.59 -20.18 -26.01
C ILE A 407 6.34 -20.66 -26.76
N LEU A 408 5.58 -21.54 -26.12
CA LEU A 408 4.32 -22.07 -26.62
C LEU A 408 3.19 -21.42 -25.83
N ILE A 409 2.19 -20.87 -26.54
CA ILE A 409 0.99 -20.30 -25.95
C ILE A 409 -0.25 -20.70 -26.74
N ASP A 410 -1.38 -20.80 -26.05
CA ASP A 410 -2.68 -21.00 -26.69
C ASP A 410 -3.30 -19.66 -27.10
N ALA A 411 -4.03 -19.66 -28.22
CA ALA A 411 -4.74 -18.49 -28.73
C ALA A 411 -5.69 -17.91 -27.67
N GLY A 412 -5.66 -16.59 -27.50
CA GLY A 412 -6.41 -15.87 -26.47
C GLY A 412 -5.59 -15.56 -25.22
N THR A 413 -4.41 -16.19 -25.06
CA THR A 413 -3.39 -15.76 -24.09
C THR A 413 -2.77 -14.43 -24.55
N THR A 414 -2.67 -13.44 -23.68
CA THR A 414 -2.08 -12.13 -24.01
C THR A 414 -0.85 -11.86 -23.16
N PHE A 415 0.15 -11.18 -23.71
CA PHE A 415 1.33 -10.76 -22.94
C PHE A 415 1.03 -9.53 -22.09
N THR A 416 1.69 -9.45 -20.94
CA THR A 416 1.62 -8.27 -20.07
C THR A 416 2.63 -7.21 -20.52
N PRO A 417 2.42 -5.92 -20.16
CA PRO A 417 3.31 -4.84 -20.58
C PRO A 417 4.79 -4.98 -20.17
N SER A 418 5.05 -5.65 -19.05
CA SER A 418 6.38 -5.89 -18.50
C SER A 418 6.94 -7.27 -18.83
N GLY A 419 6.08 -8.23 -19.17
CA GLY A 419 6.37 -9.66 -19.13
C GLY A 419 7.57 -10.08 -20.00
N LEU A 420 7.49 -9.81 -21.30
CA LEU A 420 8.55 -10.18 -22.25
C LEU A 420 9.84 -9.39 -22.02
N LEU A 421 9.75 -8.13 -21.60
CA LEU A 421 10.91 -7.32 -21.26
C LEU A 421 11.67 -7.93 -20.08
N CYS A 422 10.97 -8.26 -18.98
CA CYS A 422 11.58 -8.91 -17.82
C CYS A 422 12.16 -10.27 -18.18
N ALA A 423 11.44 -11.07 -18.95
CA ALA A 423 11.96 -12.35 -19.44
C ALA A 423 13.24 -12.15 -20.25
N ALA A 424 13.28 -11.21 -21.21
CA ALA A 424 14.46 -10.91 -22.00
C ALA A 424 15.66 -10.49 -21.15
N MET A 425 15.44 -9.70 -20.10
CA MET A 425 16.48 -9.34 -19.13
C MET A 425 17.01 -10.56 -18.38
N THR A 426 16.12 -11.43 -17.90
CA THR A 426 16.50 -12.69 -17.25
C THR A 426 17.29 -13.61 -18.17
N LEU A 427 16.94 -13.68 -19.46
CA LEU A 427 17.66 -14.48 -20.46
C LEU A 427 19.09 -13.98 -20.70
N ILE A 428 19.33 -12.67 -20.63
CA ILE A 428 20.67 -12.08 -20.73
C ILE A 428 21.50 -12.44 -19.49
N ASP A 429 20.91 -12.33 -18.30
CA ASP A 429 21.60 -12.58 -17.02
C ASP A 429 21.85 -14.08 -16.76
N ALA A 430 21.07 -14.96 -17.38
CA ALA A 430 21.18 -16.42 -17.26
C ALA A 430 21.38 -17.12 -18.61
N PRO A 431 22.51 -16.91 -19.31
CA PRO A 431 22.74 -17.49 -20.64
C PRO A 431 22.87 -19.02 -20.63
N GLN A 432 23.13 -19.61 -19.46
CA GLN A 432 23.20 -21.06 -19.25
C GLN A 432 21.84 -21.67 -18.94
N ALA A 433 20.74 -20.91 -18.89
CA ALA A 433 19.44 -21.48 -18.56
C ALA A 433 18.97 -22.50 -19.62
N CYS A 434 18.38 -23.60 -19.16
CA CYS A 434 17.64 -24.56 -19.98
C CYS A 434 16.29 -24.00 -20.40
N ALA A 435 15.59 -23.46 -19.41
CA ALA A 435 14.31 -22.82 -19.62
C ALA A 435 14.10 -21.70 -18.59
N VAL A 436 13.30 -20.72 -18.99
CA VAL A 436 12.84 -19.63 -18.13
C VAL A 436 11.32 -19.67 -18.04
N PHE A 437 10.79 -19.59 -16.83
CA PHE A 437 9.35 -19.52 -16.60
C PHE A 437 8.99 -18.23 -15.87
N GLY A 438 7.82 -17.68 -16.21
CA GLY A 438 7.29 -16.47 -15.58
C GLY A 438 6.15 -16.77 -14.62
N ASP A 439 5.68 -15.72 -13.94
CA ASP A 439 4.38 -15.73 -13.29
C ASP A 439 3.27 -15.54 -14.34
N GLU A 440 2.00 -15.69 -13.94
CA GLU A 440 0.87 -15.47 -14.84
C GLU A 440 -0.33 -14.80 -14.14
N VAL A 441 -1.22 -14.22 -14.93
CA VAL A 441 -2.54 -13.80 -14.50
C VAL A 441 -3.56 -14.79 -15.06
N THR A 442 -4.29 -15.46 -14.18
CA THR A 442 -5.34 -16.41 -14.59
C THR A 442 -6.71 -15.74 -14.57
N LEU A 443 -7.50 -15.95 -15.61
CA LEU A 443 -8.86 -15.42 -15.74
C LEU A 443 -9.89 -16.50 -15.40
N HIS A 444 -10.61 -16.31 -14.30
CA HIS A 444 -11.73 -17.16 -13.91
C HIS A 444 -13.07 -16.49 -14.28
N ALA A 445 -13.98 -17.22 -14.94
CA ALA A 445 -15.25 -16.67 -15.44
C ALA A 445 -16.12 -15.97 -14.37
N GLN A 446 -16.21 -16.53 -13.16
CA GLN A 446 -16.97 -15.94 -12.04
C GLN A 446 -16.12 -15.13 -11.04
N ALA A 447 -14.91 -15.60 -10.69
CA ALA A 447 -14.07 -14.98 -9.67
C ALA A 447 -13.18 -13.83 -10.19
N GLY A 448 -13.11 -13.62 -11.52
CA GLY A 448 -12.28 -12.59 -12.13
C GLY A 448 -10.82 -13.03 -12.32
N ALA A 449 -9.93 -12.05 -12.48
CA ALA A 449 -8.50 -12.22 -12.65
C ALA A 449 -7.83 -12.55 -11.32
N HIS A 450 -6.81 -13.39 -11.36
CA HIS A 450 -6.00 -13.78 -10.21
C HIS A 450 -4.52 -13.73 -10.57
N LEU A 451 -3.71 -13.20 -9.67
CA LEU A 451 -2.25 -13.26 -9.78
C LEU A 451 -1.79 -14.64 -9.32
N ALA A 452 -1.15 -15.39 -10.21
CA ALA A 452 -0.57 -16.70 -9.95
C ALA A 452 0.96 -16.55 -9.83
N PHE A 453 1.40 -16.02 -8.69
CA PHE A 453 2.83 -15.92 -8.39
C PHE A 453 3.42 -17.28 -7.99
N ARG A 454 4.47 -17.71 -8.68
CA ARG A 454 5.19 -18.95 -8.45
C ARG A 454 6.38 -18.72 -7.51
N PRO A 455 6.79 -19.70 -6.70
CA PRO A 455 8.13 -19.71 -6.11
C PRO A 455 9.19 -19.93 -7.20
N ASP A 456 10.46 -19.91 -6.82
CA ASP A 456 11.52 -20.46 -7.67
C ASP A 456 11.32 -21.96 -7.92
N PHE A 457 12.14 -22.52 -8.81
CA PHE A 457 11.97 -23.89 -9.28
C PHE A 457 11.89 -24.89 -8.10
N SER A 458 10.80 -25.67 -8.08
CA SER A 458 10.52 -26.71 -7.10
C SER A 458 10.10 -27.96 -7.85
N LEU A 459 10.96 -28.98 -7.83
CA LEU A 459 10.69 -30.25 -8.53
C LEU A 459 9.43 -30.91 -7.96
N ASP A 460 9.30 -30.90 -6.64
CA ASP A 460 8.16 -31.49 -5.95
C ASP A 460 6.85 -30.79 -6.32
N TYR A 461 6.89 -29.46 -6.47
CA TYR A 461 5.71 -28.71 -6.89
C TYR A 461 5.37 -28.95 -8.37
N LEU A 462 6.39 -29.08 -9.23
CA LEU A 462 6.21 -29.42 -10.63
C LEU A 462 5.53 -30.79 -10.80
N LEU A 463 5.99 -31.80 -10.06
CA LEU A 463 5.44 -33.16 -10.13
C LEU A 463 4.04 -33.24 -9.51
N ALA A 464 3.80 -32.55 -8.39
CA ALA A 464 2.52 -32.59 -7.71
C ALA A 464 1.42 -31.76 -8.40
N CYS A 465 1.79 -30.65 -9.05
CA CYS A 465 0.84 -29.75 -9.71
C CYS A 465 1.34 -29.28 -11.10
N PRO A 466 1.48 -30.16 -12.10
CA PRO A 466 1.97 -29.79 -13.43
C PRO A 466 1.09 -28.74 -14.11
N ALA A 467 -0.22 -28.77 -13.88
CA ALA A 467 -1.17 -27.83 -14.47
C ALA A 467 -0.85 -26.36 -14.15
N ALA A 468 -0.29 -26.08 -12.96
CA ALA A 468 0.06 -24.72 -12.54
C ALA A 468 1.53 -24.35 -12.82
N THR A 469 2.38 -25.31 -13.18
CA THR A 469 3.84 -25.15 -13.16
C THR A 469 4.55 -25.46 -14.47
N SER A 470 3.96 -26.25 -15.37
CA SER A 470 4.65 -26.80 -16.56
C SER A 470 4.31 -26.13 -17.89
N ARG A 471 3.65 -24.97 -17.88
CA ARG A 471 3.12 -24.32 -19.08
C ARG A 471 3.72 -22.94 -19.32
N ASN A 472 3.83 -22.58 -20.60
CA ASN A 472 4.24 -21.27 -21.10
C ASN A 472 5.68 -20.92 -20.71
N TRP A 473 6.59 -21.90 -20.78
CA TRP A 473 8.02 -21.69 -20.52
C TRP A 473 8.74 -21.24 -21.80
N LEU A 474 9.80 -20.45 -21.63
CA LEU A 474 10.78 -20.13 -22.66
C LEU A 474 11.87 -21.20 -22.65
N PHE A 475 11.94 -22.01 -23.71
CA PHE A 475 12.92 -23.08 -23.86
C PHE A 475 14.11 -22.64 -24.70
N ASN A 476 15.32 -22.94 -24.24
CA ASN A 476 16.52 -22.79 -25.06
C ASN A 476 16.48 -23.81 -26.20
N ARG A 477 16.57 -23.33 -27.45
CA ARG A 477 16.45 -24.14 -28.66
C ARG A 477 17.46 -25.27 -28.71
N GLU A 478 18.74 -24.97 -28.50
CA GLU A 478 19.82 -25.97 -28.63
C GLU A 478 19.67 -27.07 -27.59
N LYS A 479 19.38 -26.70 -26.34
CA LYS A 479 19.18 -27.64 -25.24
C LYS A 479 17.91 -28.48 -25.40
N ALA A 480 16.82 -27.89 -25.86
CA ALA A 480 15.59 -28.63 -26.15
C ALA A 480 15.80 -29.66 -27.29
N LEU A 481 16.51 -29.29 -28.36
CA LEU A 481 16.84 -30.21 -29.46
C LEU A 481 17.83 -31.31 -29.03
N ALA A 482 18.75 -31.02 -28.11
CA ALA A 482 19.72 -32.00 -27.60
C ALA A 482 19.04 -33.18 -26.89
N VAL A 483 17.93 -32.95 -26.19
CA VAL A 483 17.13 -34.00 -25.55
C VAL A 483 16.03 -34.59 -26.45
N GLY A 484 16.04 -34.26 -27.74
CA GLY A 484 15.12 -34.82 -28.75
C GLY A 484 13.87 -34.00 -29.07
N GLY A 485 13.77 -32.75 -28.60
CA GLY A 485 12.62 -31.87 -28.86
C GLY A 485 11.33 -32.29 -28.15
N PHE A 486 10.17 -31.81 -28.61
CA PHE A 486 8.86 -32.18 -28.09
C PHE A 486 8.43 -33.58 -28.56
N ASP A 487 7.89 -34.42 -27.67
CA ASP A 487 7.45 -35.79 -28.00
C ASP A 487 5.93 -35.86 -28.25
N SER A 488 5.54 -36.32 -29.44
CA SER A 488 4.14 -36.51 -29.82
C SER A 488 3.43 -37.62 -29.04
N SER A 489 4.16 -38.53 -28.38
CA SER A 489 3.56 -39.60 -27.57
C SER A 489 2.86 -39.11 -26.30
N HIS A 490 3.08 -37.84 -25.93
CA HIS A 490 2.49 -37.13 -24.78
C HIS A 490 1.77 -35.87 -25.25
N ALA A 491 0.89 -35.97 -26.25
CA ALA A 491 0.26 -34.84 -26.95
C ALA A 491 -0.37 -33.78 -26.01
N HIS A 492 -0.92 -34.20 -24.87
CA HIS A 492 -1.52 -33.29 -23.88
C HIS A 492 -0.57 -32.82 -22.76
N ALA A 493 0.71 -33.23 -22.77
CA ALA A 493 1.71 -32.91 -21.76
C ALA A 493 3.12 -32.64 -22.36
N ILE A 494 3.21 -32.19 -23.61
CA ILE A 494 4.48 -32.03 -24.34
C ILE A 494 5.51 -31.13 -23.63
N GLU A 495 5.05 -30.06 -22.96
CA GLU A 495 5.94 -29.16 -22.22
C GLU A 495 6.45 -29.82 -20.93
N LEU A 496 5.57 -30.47 -20.15
CA LEU A 496 5.96 -31.23 -18.97
C LEU A 496 7.00 -32.31 -19.31
N ASP A 497 6.77 -33.07 -20.40
CA ASP A 497 7.70 -34.12 -20.81
C ASP A 497 9.07 -33.57 -21.21
N LEU A 498 9.10 -32.47 -21.97
CA LEU A 498 10.35 -31.80 -22.32
C LEU A 498 11.08 -31.31 -21.06
N ILE A 499 10.37 -30.65 -20.12
CA ILE A 499 10.95 -30.17 -18.86
C ILE A 499 11.57 -31.33 -18.08
N LEU A 500 10.87 -32.45 -17.93
CA LEU A 500 11.39 -33.61 -17.19
C LEU A 500 12.60 -34.25 -17.87
N ARG A 501 12.63 -34.35 -19.21
CA ARG A 501 13.82 -34.82 -19.95
C ARG A 501 15.01 -33.87 -19.83
N MET A 502 14.77 -32.56 -19.82
CA MET A 502 15.83 -31.59 -19.57
C MET A 502 16.38 -31.68 -18.14
N ILE A 503 15.53 -31.98 -17.15
CA ILE A 503 15.97 -32.25 -15.76
C ILE A 503 16.82 -33.53 -15.69
N GLU A 504 16.44 -34.56 -16.46
CA GLU A 504 17.19 -35.82 -16.53
C GLU A 504 18.60 -35.63 -17.14
N ASP A 505 18.75 -34.68 -18.08
CA ASP A 505 20.02 -34.38 -18.76
C ASP A 505 20.91 -33.38 -17.99
N ALA A 506 20.35 -32.24 -17.59
CA ALA A 506 21.10 -31.10 -17.02
C ALA A 506 20.93 -30.93 -15.50
N GLY A 507 20.07 -31.74 -14.86
CA GLY A 507 19.65 -31.50 -13.47
C GLY A 507 18.69 -30.32 -13.35
N PHE A 508 18.36 -29.93 -12.12
CA PHE A 508 17.32 -28.92 -11.86
C PHE A 508 17.86 -27.49 -11.58
N THR A 509 19.17 -27.26 -11.65
CA THR A 509 19.78 -25.95 -11.35
C THR A 509 19.73 -24.96 -12.52
N GLU A 510 19.44 -25.43 -13.73
CA GLU A 510 19.44 -24.59 -14.95
C GLU A 510 18.06 -24.03 -15.31
N PHE A 511 17.06 -24.17 -14.42
CA PHE A 511 15.72 -23.62 -14.60
C PHE A 511 15.57 -22.32 -13.82
N VAL A 512 15.30 -21.24 -14.53
CA VAL A 512 15.30 -19.89 -13.95
C VAL A 512 13.89 -19.32 -13.92
N HIS A 513 13.53 -18.78 -12.78
CA HIS A 513 12.28 -18.07 -12.61
C HIS A 513 12.47 -16.58 -12.96
N SER A 514 11.61 -16.05 -13.81
CA SER A 514 11.41 -14.61 -14.01
C SER A 514 10.19 -14.18 -13.17
N PRO A 515 10.38 -13.64 -11.95
CA PRO A 515 9.29 -13.30 -11.01
C PRO A 515 8.52 -12.04 -11.44
N GLU A 516 7.86 -12.14 -12.59
CA GLU A 516 7.00 -11.13 -13.20
C GLU A 516 5.89 -11.84 -13.99
N PRO A 517 4.62 -11.41 -13.89
CA PRO A 517 3.55 -11.99 -14.69
C PRO A 517 3.81 -11.78 -16.17
N MET A 518 4.13 -12.85 -16.90
CA MET A 518 4.50 -12.77 -18.31
C MET A 518 3.27 -12.70 -19.22
N ILE A 519 2.21 -13.41 -18.83
CA ILE A 519 1.00 -13.60 -19.63
C ILE A 519 -0.27 -13.47 -18.79
N ILE A 520 -1.36 -13.20 -19.48
CA ILE A 520 -2.74 -13.31 -19.00
C ILE A 520 -3.39 -14.44 -19.79
N SER A 521 -3.83 -15.48 -19.10
CA SER A 521 -4.44 -16.67 -19.71
C SER A 521 -5.76 -17.03 -19.03
N PRO A 522 -6.66 -17.74 -19.71
CA PRO A 522 -7.78 -18.40 -19.05
C PRO A 522 -7.29 -19.34 -17.94
N LEU A 523 -8.06 -19.45 -16.85
CA LEU A 523 -7.76 -20.45 -15.82
C LEU A 523 -7.94 -21.85 -16.41
N TRP A 524 -6.87 -22.63 -16.39
CA TRP A 524 -6.92 -24.04 -16.76
C TRP A 524 -7.53 -24.85 -15.63
N GLN A 525 -8.65 -25.52 -15.91
CA GLN A 525 -9.20 -26.50 -14.99
C GLN A 525 -8.37 -27.77 -15.07
N ALA A 526 -7.87 -28.25 -13.93
CA ALA A 526 -7.25 -29.57 -13.84
C ALA A 526 -8.31 -30.62 -14.22
N GLN A 527 -8.19 -31.17 -15.41
CA GLN A 527 -8.90 -32.39 -15.81
C GLN A 527 -7.89 -33.53 -15.76
N ASP A 528 -8.37 -34.75 -15.53
CA ASP A 528 -7.53 -35.95 -15.60
C ASP A 528 -6.81 -36.02 -16.94
N ASN A 529 -5.52 -35.72 -16.91
CA ASN A 529 -4.65 -35.76 -18.07
C ASN A 529 -3.78 -37.01 -17.98
N TYR A 530 -4.21 -38.08 -18.66
CA TYR A 530 -3.48 -39.35 -18.68
C TYR A 530 -2.04 -39.22 -19.16
N ASP A 531 -1.74 -38.23 -20.02
CA ASP A 531 -0.38 -38.00 -20.50
C ASP A 531 0.50 -37.42 -19.39
N GLN A 532 -0.01 -36.53 -18.52
CA GLN A 532 0.76 -36.00 -17.39
C GLN A 532 1.20 -37.10 -16.42
N ALA A 533 0.27 -37.96 -15.99
CA ALA A 533 0.59 -39.07 -15.10
C ALA A 533 1.61 -40.03 -15.73
N ARG A 534 1.48 -40.32 -17.03
CA ARG A 534 2.41 -41.18 -17.79
C ARG A 534 3.79 -40.55 -17.90
N THR A 535 3.87 -39.25 -18.18
CA THR A 535 5.12 -38.48 -18.23
C THR A 535 5.84 -38.49 -16.89
N ILE A 536 5.11 -38.29 -15.79
CA ILE A 536 5.70 -38.37 -14.44
C ILE A 536 6.18 -39.80 -14.14
N GLN A 537 5.39 -40.82 -14.47
CA GLN A 537 5.78 -42.21 -14.29
C GLN A 537 7.06 -42.56 -15.08
N ARG A 538 7.18 -42.09 -16.32
CA ARG A 538 8.41 -42.21 -17.14
C ARG A 538 9.60 -41.59 -16.43
N HIS A 539 9.44 -40.36 -15.94
CA HIS A 539 10.49 -39.64 -15.23
C HIS A 539 10.97 -40.38 -13.97
N LEU A 540 10.06 -40.95 -13.18
CA LEU A 540 10.41 -41.77 -12.02
C LEU A 540 11.27 -42.97 -12.42
N HIS A 541 10.89 -43.69 -13.48
CA HIS A 541 11.69 -44.81 -14.00
C HIS A 541 13.05 -44.37 -14.53
N ALA A 542 13.13 -43.24 -15.23
CA ALA A 542 14.40 -42.68 -15.72
C ALA A 542 15.35 -42.31 -14.58
N ARG A 543 14.81 -41.88 -13.43
CA ARG A 543 15.57 -41.59 -12.21
C ARG A 543 15.91 -42.82 -11.36
N GLY A 544 15.49 -44.02 -11.77
CA GLY A 544 15.79 -45.28 -11.09
C GLY A 544 14.73 -45.79 -10.12
N TYR A 545 13.57 -45.14 -10.01
CA TYR A 545 12.46 -45.56 -9.16
C TYR A 545 11.58 -46.58 -9.88
N ALA A 546 12.05 -47.82 -10.00
CA ALA A 546 11.34 -48.89 -10.69
C ALA A 546 9.98 -49.25 -10.05
N GLY A 547 9.85 -49.07 -8.72
CA GLY A 547 8.61 -49.29 -7.96
C GLY A 547 7.76 -48.04 -7.77
N GLY A 548 8.14 -46.89 -8.36
CA GLY A 548 7.44 -45.63 -8.17
C GLY A 548 6.01 -45.66 -8.73
N GLN A 549 5.09 -44.95 -8.07
CA GLN A 549 3.68 -44.85 -8.43
C GLN A 549 3.22 -43.39 -8.40
N VAL A 550 2.36 -43.04 -9.36
CA VAL A 550 1.74 -41.72 -9.47
C VAL A 550 0.25 -41.87 -9.18
N HIS A 551 -0.23 -41.21 -8.13
CA HIS A 551 -1.63 -41.25 -7.71
C HIS A 551 -2.30 -39.93 -8.04
N ALA A 552 -3.34 -39.96 -8.88
CA ALA A 552 -4.17 -38.79 -9.14
C ALA A 552 -5.14 -38.56 -7.96
N LEU A 553 -5.19 -37.32 -7.46
CA LEU A 553 -6.08 -36.90 -6.39
C LEU A 553 -7.38 -36.31 -6.97
N GLU A 554 -8.46 -36.29 -6.19
CA GLU A 554 -9.75 -35.70 -6.61
C GLU A 554 -9.63 -34.22 -7.01
N SER A 555 -8.64 -33.50 -6.48
CA SER A 555 -8.34 -32.11 -6.84
C SER A 555 -7.63 -31.93 -8.18
N GLY A 556 -7.31 -33.02 -8.89
CA GLY A 556 -6.57 -33.01 -10.17
C GLY A 556 -5.06 -32.84 -10.02
N HIS A 557 -4.55 -32.96 -8.79
CA HIS A 557 -3.12 -32.98 -8.44
C HIS A 557 -2.59 -34.40 -8.35
N TYR A 558 -1.27 -34.55 -8.27
CA TYR A 558 -0.61 -35.84 -8.15
C TYR A 558 0.10 -36.00 -6.80
N ARG A 559 -0.03 -37.18 -6.22
CA ARG A 559 0.82 -37.66 -5.12
C ARG A 559 1.81 -38.67 -5.68
N ILE A 560 3.08 -38.48 -5.33
CA ILE A 560 4.17 -39.33 -5.81
C ILE A 560 4.63 -40.27 -4.71
N GLU A 561 4.60 -41.57 -4.98
CA GLU A 561 5.22 -42.60 -4.15
C GLU A 561 6.45 -43.13 -4.87
N TYR A 562 7.63 -42.97 -4.29
CA TYR A 562 8.89 -43.35 -4.94
C TYR A 562 9.17 -44.86 -4.88
N GLY A 563 8.46 -45.60 -4.01
CA GLY A 563 8.53 -47.06 -3.95
C GLY A 563 9.88 -47.60 -3.50
N HIS A 564 10.50 -46.94 -2.51
CA HIS A 564 11.80 -47.36 -1.95
C HIS A 564 11.73 -48.77 -1.35
N ALA A 565 12.79 -49.55 -1.54
CA ALA A 565 12.92 -50.88 -0.91
C ALA A 565 13.50 -50.80 0.51
N ASP A 566 14.25 -49.75 0.81
CA ASP A 566 14.93 -49.56 2.09
C ASP A 566 13.92 -49.19 3.19
N GLN A 567 14.09 -49.79 4.36
CA GLN A 567 13.30 -49.50 5.56
C GLN A 567 14.23 -49.12 6.72
N PRO A 568 14.79 -47.90 6.70
CA PRO A 568 15.76 -47.46 7.69
C PRO A 568 15.14 -47.28 9.08
N LEU A 569 15.97 -47.37 10.12
CA LEU A 569 15.55 -47.07 11.48
C LEU A 569 15.37 -45.54 11.65
N VAL A 570 14.23 -45.12 12.22
CA VAL A 570 13.95 -43.72 12.56
C VAL A 570 14.03 -43.51 14.08
N SER A 571 14.86 -42.57 14.53
CA SER A 571 14.92 -42.17 15.94
C SER A 571 14.07 -40.94 16.17
N ILE A 572 12.93 -41.11 16.87
CA ILE A 572 12.01 -40.03 17.22
C ILE A 572 12.46 -39.39 18.54
N LEU A 573 12.88 -38.13 18.48
CA LEU A 573 13.37 -37.34 19.61
C LEU A 573 12.22 -36.50 20.17
N VAL A 574 11.83 -36.76 21.42
CA VAL A 574 10.79 -36.00 22.13
C VAL A 574 11.40 -35.39 23.38
N THR A 575 11.38 -34.05 23.49
CA THR A 575 11.94 -33.34 24.64
C THR A 575 10.96 -33.28 25.81
N SER A 576 11.47 -33.34 27.04
CA SER A 576 10.67 -33.24 28.26
C SER A 576 11.34 -32.33 29.29
N GLN A 577 10.55 -31.48 29.95
CA GLN A 577 10.95 -30.75 31.16
C GLN A 577 9.73 -30.46 32.03
N ASP A 578 9.41 -31.37 32.97
CA ASP A 578 8.25 -31.24 33.88
C ASP A 578 6.88 -31.07 33.19
N GLN A 579 6.71 -31.71 32.04
CA GLN A 579 5.54 -31.56 31.16
C GLN A 579 4.83 -32.91 30.90
N LEU A 580 4.67 -33.74 31.94
CA LEU A 580 4.07 -35.07 31.76
C LEU A 580 2.69 -35.05 31.08
N GLN A 581 1.87 -34.03 31.37
CA GLN A 581 0.52 -33.86 30.78
C GLN A 581 0.55 -33.74 29.25
N THR A 582 1.65 -33.27 28.66
CA THR A 582 1.81 -33.20 27.21
C THR A 582 2.59 -34.40 26.68
N LEU A 583 3.70 -34.73 27.34
CA LEU A 583 4.58 -35.82 26.95
C LEU A 583 3.88 -37.18 26.89
N LEU A 584 3.10 -37.55 27.90
CA LEU A 584 2.46 -38.87 27.97
C LEU A 584 1.50 -39.09 26.78
N PRO A 585 0.50 -38.21 26.50
CA PRO A 585 -0.35 -38.36 25.33
C PRO A 585 0.41 -38.37 23.99
N CYS A 586 1.51 -37.63 23.90
CA CYS A 586 2.36 -37.64 22.69
C CYS A 586 2.95 -39.04 22.48
N VAL A 587 3.62 -39.60 23.48
CA VAL A 587 4.24 -40.94 23.40
C VAL A 587 3.18 -42.04 23.17
N GLU A 588 2.04 -41.97 23.85
CA GLU A 588 0.90 -42.88 23.62
C GLU A 588 0.43 -42.81 22.17
N SER A 589 0.21 -41.60 21.63
CA SER A 589 -0.24 -41.44 20.25
C SER A 589 0.73 -42.02 19.22
N ILE A 590 2.05 -41.93 19.46
CA ILE A 590 3.07 -42.52 18.58
C ILE A 590 2.93 -44.05 18.62
N LEU A 591 2.83 -44.65 19.80
CA LEU A 591 2.76 -46.11 19.96
C LEU A 591 1.45 -46.70 19.41
N GLU A 592 0.34 -45.99 19.57
CA GLU A 592 -0.99 -46.44 19.14
C GLU A 592 -1.19 -46.32 17.64
N ASN A 593 -0.69 -45.25 17.03
CA ASN A 593 -1.02 -44.93 15.64
C ASN A 593 0.08 -45.35 14.65
N THR A 594 1.36 -45.37 15.01
CA THR A 594 2.43 -45.60 14.03
C THR A 594 2.48 -47.04 13.52
N THR A 595 2.26 -47.25 12.21
CA THR A 595 2.35 -48.58 11.58
C THR A 595 3.75 -48.94 11.09
N TYR A 596 4.60 -47.96 10.81
CA TYR A 596 5.98 -48.22 10.41
C TYR A 596 6.71 -49.01 11.51
N PRO A 597 7.36 -50.14 11.22
CA PRO A 597 7.87 -51.02 12.27
C PRO A 597 9.22 -50.57 12.85
N PHE A 598 10.09 -49.94 12.05
CA PHE A 598 11.48 -49.66 12.41
C PHE A 598 11.68 -48.25 12.96
N TYR A 599 11.21 -48.01 14.18
CA TYR A 599 11.47 -46.77 14.90
C TYR A 599 11.83 -47.01 16.36
N GLU A 600 12.60 -46.10 16.93
CA GLU A 600 12.81 -45.95 18.38
C GLU A 600 12.30 -44.57 18.84
N ILE A 601 11.87 -44.48 20.10
CA ILE A 601 11.50 -43.22 20.76
C ILE A 601 12.58 -42.89 21.80
N LEU A 602 13.20 -41.72 21.67
CA LEU A 602 14.15 -41.17 22.64
C LEU A 602 13.49 -40.02 23.39
N ILE A 603 13.11 -40.28 24.63
CA ILE A 603 12.58 -39.27 25.53
C ILE A 603 13.77 -38.53 26.16
N CYS A 604 13.97 -37.29 25.73
CA CYS A 604 15.11 -36.45 26.08
C CYS A 604 14.71 -35.58 27.28
N ASP A 605 15.05 -36.02 28.49
CA ASP A 605 14.69 -35.34 29.72
C ASP A 605 15.71 -34.25 30.08
N ASN A 606 15.23 -33.00 30.11
CA ASN A 606 16.03 -31.80 30.39
C ASN A 606 16.10 -31.50 31.90
N ASN A 607 16.46 -32.51 32.70
CA ASN A 607 16.57 -32.43 34.15
C ASN A 607 15.21 -32.10 34.83
N SER A 608 14.15 -32.87 34.53
CA SER A 608 12.83 -32.74 35.18
C SER A 608 12.92 -32.94 36.70
N GLN A 609 12.20 -32.11 37.47
CA GLN A 609 12.22 -32.12 38.95
C GLN A 609 10.92 -32.61 39.58
N SER A 610 9.83 -32.61 38.82
CA SER A 610 8.52 -33.04 39.29
C SER A 610 8.51 -34.54 39.61
N ALA A 611 7.94 -34.88 40.76
CA ALA A 611 7.85 -36.27 41.21
C ALA A 611 7.10 -37.15 40.19
N GLU A 612 6.01 -36.60 39.63
CA GLU A 612 5.18 -37.31 38.65
C GLU A 612 5.95 -37.65 37.36
N THR A 613 6.66 -36.67 36.79
CA THR A 613 7.45 -36.89 35.56
C THR A 613 8.62 -37.83 35.83
N THR A 614 9.33 -37.65 36.95
CA THR A 614 10.51 -38.46 37.28
C THR A 614 10.15 -39.92 37.59
N GLU A 615 9.02 -40.18 38.27
CA GLU A 615 8.47 -41.52 38.53
C GLU A 615 8.02 -42.19 37.24
N TRP A 616 7.31 -41.48 36.37
CA TRP A 616 6.89 -41.99 35.07
C TRP A 616 8.10 -42.34 34.18
N LEU A 617 9.07 -41.44 34.06
CA LEU A 617 10.30 -41.68 33.30
C LEU A 617 11.10 -42.88 33.86
N ALA A 618 11.15 -43.04 35.19
CA ALA A 618 11.80 -44.19 35.81
C ALA A 618 11.07 -45.50 35.50
N THR A 619 9.74 -45.45 35.42
CA THR A 619 8.91 -46.59 35.03
C THR A 619 9.20 -47.01 33.59
N ILE A 620 9.27 -46.06 32.65
CA ILE A 620 9.66 -46.34 31.25
C ILE A 620 11.07 -46.93 31.17
N ASP A 621 12.05 -46.34 31.85
CA ASP A 621 13.43 -46.83 31.86
C ASP A 621 13.56 -48.25 32.44
N SER A 622 12.75 -48.57 33.47
CA SER A 622 12.70 -49.90 34.09
C SER A 622 12.14 -51.00 33.18
N MET A 623 11.37 -50.63 32.15
CA MET A 623 10.84 -51.60 31.19
C MET A 623 11.93 -52.18 30.28
N GLN A 624 13.10 -51.54 30.21
CA GLN A 624 14.23 -51.92 29.34
C GLN A 624 13.79 -52.22 27.89
N SER A 625 12.88 -51.40 27.37
CA SER A 625 12.38 -51.53 26.00
C SER A 625 13.44 -51.08 25.01
N GLU A 626 13.70 -51.87 23.97
CA GLU A 626 14.51 -51.43 22.83
C GLU A 626 13.79 -50.35 21.99
N ARG A 627 12.45 -50.22 22.13
CA ARG A 627 11.63 -49.30 21.34
C ARG A 627 11.48 -47.92 21.98
N ILE A 628 11.64 -47.79 23.30
CA ILE A 628 11.50 -46.53 24.03
C ILE A 628 12.63 -46.43 25.04
N ARG A 629 13.44 -45.38 24.93
CA ARG A 629 14.59 -45.12 25.80
C ARG A 629 14.49 -43.73 26.40
N VAL A 630 14.92 -43.59 27.64
CA VAL A 630 14.99 -42.29 28.32
C VAL A 630 16.44 -41.83 28.36
N LEU A 631 16.71 -40.63 27.87
CA LEU A 631 18.00 -39.96 27.96
C LEU A 631 17.88 -38.80 28.94
N ARG A 632 18.42 -38.97 30.15
CA ARG A 632 18.38 -37.93 31.19
C ARG A 632 19.64 -37.07 31.13
N HIS A 633 19.45 -35.76 31.04
CA HIS A 633 20.53 -34.78 31.16
C HIS A 633 20.73 -34.39 32.64
N GLU A 634 21.99 -34.30 33.10
CA GLU A 634 22.31 -34.02 34.52
C GLU A 634 21.97 -32.59 34.96
N GLN A 635 21.85 -31.67 34.00
CA GLN A 635 21.59 -30.25 34.21
C GLN A 635 20.60 -29.75 33.17
N THR A 636 19.86 -28.69 33.47
CA THR A 636 19.00 -28.04 32.48
C THR A 636 19.86 -27.31 31.45
N VAL A 637 19.73 -27.69 30.19
CA VAL A 637 20.43 -27.09 29.04
C VAL A 637 19.44 -26.47 28.04
N SER A 638 19.95 -25.82 27.01
CA SER A 638 19.11 -25.28 25.94
C SER A 638 18.45 -26.42 25.12
N PRO A 639 17.26 -26.20 24.54
CA PRO A 639 16.62 -27.17 23.65
C PRO A 639 17.54 -27.68 22.53
N SER A 640 18.31 -26.78 21.91
CA SER A 640 19.27 -27.15 20.85
C SER A 640 20.37 -28.09 21.36
N ALA A 641 20.92 -27.82 22.55
CA ALA A 641 21.95 -28.68 23.16
C ALA A 641 21.41 -30.06 23.53
N LEU A 642 20.19 -30.10 24.08
CA LEU A 642 19.51 -31.34 24.43
C LEU A 642 19.28 -32.23 23.20
N LEU A 643 18.81 -31.64 22.11
CA LEU A 643 18.56 -32.36 20.85
C LEU A 643 19.86 -32.83 20.19
N ASN A 644 20.93 -32.03 20.21
CA ASN A 644 22.24 -32.46 19.72
C ASN A 644 22.79 -33.65 20.54
N ALA A 645 22.68 -33.59 21.87
CA ALA A 645 23.07 -34.70 22.74
C ALA A 645 22.22 -35.95 22.49
N ALA A 646 20.92 -35.80 22.23
CA ALA A 646 20.07 -36.93 21.88
C ALA A 646 20.44 -37.54 20.52
N ALA A 647 20.73 -36.70 19.52
CA ALA A 647 21.14 -37.11 18.18
C ALA A 647 22.42 -37.99 18.20
N SER A 648 23.36 -37.70 19.11
CA SER A 648 24.57 -38.53 19.25
C SER A 648 24.29 -39.93 19.81
N HIS A 649 23.21 -40.11 20.57
CA HIS A 649 22.79 -41.38 21.17
C HIS A 649 21.76 -42.16 20.35
N ALA A 650 21.21 -41.52 19.31
CA ALA A 650 20.27 -42.10 18.37
C ALA A 650 20.92 -43.17 17.49
N GLN A 651 20.21 -44.27 17.26
CA GLN A 651 20.68 -45.41 16.47
C GLN A 651 20.15 -45.38 15.03
N GLY A 652 19.11 -44.59 14.77
CA GLY A 652 18.48 -44.47 13.46
C GLY A 652 19.34 -43.76 12.42
N ASP A 653 19.13 -44.13 11.16
CA ASP A 653 19.70 -43.46 10.00
C ASP A 653 19.03 -42.09 9.77
N TYR A 654 17.82 -41.92 10.31
CA TYR A 654 17.04 -40.69 10.29
C TYR A 654 16.71 -40.26 11.71
N LEU A 655 16.84 -38.96 11.95
CA LEU A 655 16.44 -38.30 13.19
C LEU A 655 15.13 -37.56 12.93
N LEU A 656 14.16 -37.70 13.82
CA LEU A 656 12.91 -36.96 13.75
C LEU A 656 12.69 -36.19 15.04
N THR A 657 12.62 -34.86 14.98
CA THR A 657 12.22 -34.05 16.14
C THR A 657 10.70 -33.98 16.20
N LEU A 658 10.12 -34.25 17.37
CA LEU A 658 8.68 -34.15 17.60
C LEU A 658 8.40 -33.36 18.87
N ASP A 659 7.54 -32.35 18.74
CA ASP A 659 7.09 -31.53 19.87
C ASP A 659 6.31 -32.38 20.89
N SER A 660 6.53 -32.18 22.19
CA SER A 660 5.80 -32.88 23.26
C SER A 660 4.30 -32.57 23.26
N HIS A 661 3.88 -31.46 22.65
CA HIS A 661 2.47 -31.10 22.45
C HIS A 661 1.85 -31.79 21.22
N GLY A 662 2.66 -32.41 20.36
CA GLY A 662 2.23 -33.12 19.16
C GLY A 662 1.44 -34.39 19.44
N LEU A 663 0.47 -34.70 18.59
CA LEU A 663 -0.33 -35.90 18.59
C LEU A 663 -0.33 -36.50 17.19
N ILE A 664 0.01 -37.79 17.12
CA ILE A 664 -0.02 -38.56 15.89
C ILE A 664 -1.45 -39.06 15.66
N ILE A 665 -2.02 -38.69 14.50
CA ILE A 665 -3.41 -39.02 14.14
C ILE A 665 -3.52 -39.88 12.88
N GLN A 666 -2.41 -40.08 12.17
CA GLN A 666 -2.32 -40.89 10.96
C GLN A 666 -1.36 -42.05 11.19
N LYS A 667 -1.65 -43.19 10.57
CA LYS A 667 -0.90 -44.41 10.83
C LYS A 667 0.42 -44.50 10.05
N ASP A 668 0.34 -44.06 8.80
CA ASP A 668 1.37 -44.06 7.76
C ASP A 668 2.17 -42.75 7.70
N TRP A 669 2.11 -41.92 8.74
CA TRP A 669 2.77 -40.61 8.77
C TRP A 669 4.29 -40.69 8.58
N LEU A 670 4.97 -41.69 9.18
CA LEU A 670 6.41 -41.92 8.98
C LEU A 670 6.71 -42.38 7.55
N ASP A 671 5.86 -43.21 6.96
CA ASP A 671 6.01 -43.68 5.58
C ASP A 671 5.98 -42.48 4.60
N HIS A 672 5.10 -41.50 4.84
CA HIS A 672 5.05 -40.27 4.03
C HIS A 672 6.28 -39.39 4.18
N LEU A 673 6.85 -39.27 5.38
CA LEU A 673 8.10 -38.53 5.58
C LEU A 673 9.28 -39.25 4.90
N LEU A 674 9.38 -40.58 5.08
CA LEU A 674 10.44 -41.41 4.50
C LEU A 674 10.36 -41.48 2.97
N ASN A 675 9.16 -41.41 2.39
CA ASN A 675 8.98 -41.35 0.93
C ASN A 675 9.84 -40.26 0.28
N HIS A 676 9.94 -39.10 0.94
CA HIS A 676 10.80 -38.00 0.50
C HIS A 676 12.20 -38.07 1.08
N ALA A 677 12.36 -38.43 2.37
CA ALA A 677 13.66 -38.39 3.05
C ALA A 677 14.68 -39.39 2.49
N LEU A 678 14.21 -40.50 1.90
CA LEU A 678 15.05 -41.51 1.26
C LEU A 678 15.63 -41.07 -0.09
N ARG A 679 15.21 -39.92 -0.63
CA ARG A 679 15.78 -39.36 -1.86
C ARG A 679 17.17 -38.78 -1.60
N PRO A 680 18.19 -39.10 -2.43
CA PRO A 680 19.56 -38.66 -2.19
C PRO A 680 19.75 -37.15 -2.09
N GLU A 681 18.95 -36.37 -2.84
CA GLU A 681 19.01 -34.91 -2.86
C GLU A 681 18.24 -34.23 -1.71
N VAL A 682 17.47 -34.99 -0.91
CA VAL A 682 16.64 -34.43 0.18
C VAL A 682 17.38 -34.59 1.51
N GLY A 683 17.58 -33.46 2.19
CA GLY A 683 18.23 -33.45 3.51
C GLY A 683 17.21 -33.43 4.65
N VAL A 684 16.12 -32.68 4.48
CA VAL A 684 15.13 -32.40 5.53
C VAL A 684 13.72 -32.57 4.97
N VAL A 685 12.83 -33.17 5.75
CA VAL A 685 11.40 -33.31 5.45
C VAL A 685 10.55 -32.82 6.63
N GLY A 686 9.57 -31.96 6.36
CA GLY A 686 8.63 -31.45 7.36
C GLY A 686 7.19 -31.91 7.13
N ALA A 687 6.46 -32.10 8.23
CA ALA A 687 5.05 -32.49 8.20
C ALA A 687 4.09 -31.27 8.12
N LYS A 688 2.82 -31.55 7.79
CA LYS A 688 1.71 -30.61 7.94
C LYS A 688 1.27 -30.55 9.40
N ILE A 689 1.30 -29.35 9.97
CA ILE A 689 0.90 -29.11 11.36
C ILE A 689 -0.50 -28.52 11.40
N ILE A 690 -1.41 -29.17 12.14
CA ILE A 690 -2.78 -28.71 12.35
C ILE A 690 -3.05 -28.45 13.83
N SER A 691 -3.98 -27.55 14.13
CA SER A 691 -4.51 -27.41 15.49
C SER A 691 -5.44 -28.58 15.83
N THR A 692 -5.79 -28.71 17.11
CA THR A 692 -6.80 -29.68 17.57
C THR A 692 -8.19 -29.49 16.94
N ASP A 693 -8.47 -28.29 16.42
CA ASP A 693 -9.72 -27.97 15.71
C ASP A 693 -9.63 -28.24 14.19
N GLY A 694 -8.51 -28.77 13.70
CA GLY A 694 -8.31 -29.14 12.30
C GLY A 694 -7.79 -28.02 11.39
N ASN A 695 -7.48 -26.83 11.94
CA ASN A 695 -6.94 -25.71 11.15
C ASN A 695 -5.44 -25.90 10.87
N VAL A 696 -4.98 -25.63 9.66
CA VAL A 696 -3.53 -25.68 9.35
C VAL A 696 -2.83 -24.51 10.04
N VAL A 697 -1.86 -24.82 10.91
CA VAL A 697 -1.04 -23.83 11.64
C VAL A 697 0.42 -23.83 11.20
N GLY A 698 0.84 -24.84 10.42
CA GLY A 698 2.17 -24.86 9.81
C GLY A 698 2.19 -25.68 8.52
N ALA A 699 2.45 -25.00 7.40
CA ALA A 699 2.61 -25.57 6.05
C ALA A 699 3.93 -25.14 5.41
N GLY A 700 5.02 -25.22 6.17
CA GLY A 700 6.32 -24.63 5.83
C GLY A 700 6.55 -23.26 6.47
N ILE A 701 7.77 -22.75 6.34
CA ILE A 701 8.21 -21.46 6.89
C ILE A 701 8.70 -20.57 5.73
N ILE A 702 8.23 -19.33 5.71
CA ILE A 702 8.70 -18.27 4.81
C ILE A 702 9.65 -17.35 5.57
N LEU A 703 10.82 -17.12 5.00
CA LEU A 703 11.86 -16.25 5.55
C LEU A 703 11.56 -14.79 5.21
N GLY A 704 11.87 -13.90 6.15
CA GLY A 704 11.53 -12.48 6.10
C GLY A 704 10.08 -12.16 6.49
N LEU A 705 9.17 -13.15 6.52
CA LEU A 705 7.76 -12.93 6.84
C LEU A 705 7.65 -12.41 8.28
N ASN A 706 6.89 -11.33 8.46
CA ASN A 706 6.77 -10.56 9.71
C ASN A 706 8.13 -10.09 10.27
N GLY A 707 9.11 -9.85 9.40
CA GLY A 707 10.43 -9.32 9.74
C GLY A 707 11.46 -10.37 10.18
N THR A 708 11.07 -11.63 10.38
CA THR A 708 11.98 -12.72 10.79
C THR A 708 11.77 -13.98 9.95
N ALA A 709 11.00 -14.95 10.45
CA ALA A 709 10.60 -16.16 9.73
C ALA A 709 9.21 -16.57 10.25
N GLY A 710 8.25 -16.75 9.34
CA GLY A 710 6.85 -16.99 9.71
C GLY A 710 6.30 -18.28 9.10
N ALA A 711 5.51 -19.01 9.87
CA ALA A 711 4.84 -20.21 9.40
C ALA A 711 3.68 -19.88 8.46
N VAL A 712 3.49 -20.71 7.43
CA VAL A 712 2.34 -20.63 6.54
C VAL A 712 1.12 -21.28 7.21
N THR A 713 0.01 -20.55 7.32
CA THR A 713 -1.23 -21.01 7.97
C THR A 713 -2.39 -21.18 6.98
N ALA A 714 -3.47 -21.86 7.39
CA ALA A 714 -4.68 -21.94 6.58
C ALA A 714 -5.32 -20.55 6.39
N SER A 715 -5.35 -19.71 7.42
CA SER A 715 -5.93 -18.35 7.31
C SER A 715 -5.11 -17.47 6.35
N ALA A 716 -3.80 -17.65 6.32
CA ALA A 716 -2.89 -17.01 5.37
C ALA A 716 -3.21 -17.35 3.90
N ILE A 717 -3.55 -18.61 3.61
CA ILE A 717 -3.81 -19.09 2.25
C ILE A 717 -5.29 -18.94 1.86
N ALA A 718 -6.22 -18.99 2.82
CA ALA A 718 -7.67 -18.95 2.59
C ALA A 718 -8.18 -17.66 1.91
N ALA A 719 -7.36 -16.59 1.90
CA ALA A 719 -7.68 -15.36 1.19
C ALA A 719 -7.51 -15.46 -0.34
N SER A 720 -6.91 -16.53 -0.87
CA SER A 720 -6.64 -16.70 -2.31
C SER A 720 -6.90 -18.12 -2.79
N ALA A 721 -7.93 -18.29 -3.63
CA ALA A 721 -8.19 -19.56 -4.34
C ALA A 721 -7.00 -20.03 -5.18
N SER A 722 -6.10 -19.12 -5.58
CA SER A 722 -4.93 -19.39 -6.42
C SER A 722 -3.72 -19.94 -5.69
N TYR A 723 -3.76 -20.00 -4.35
CA TYR A 723 -2.69 -20.60 -3.54
C TYR A 723 -3.16 -21.79 -2.70
N ALA A 724 -4.47 -22.04 -2.65
CA ALA A 724 -5.07 -23.12 -1.86
C ALA A 724 -4.48 -24.50 -2.19
N GLN A 725 -4.17 -24.76 -3.46
CA GLN A 725 -3.53 -26.00 -3.91
C GLN A 725 -2.17 -26.26 -3.25
N ARG A 726 -1.45 -25.21 -2.83
CA ARG A 726 -0.17 -25.36 -2.12
C ARG A 726 -0.32 -25.99 -0.73
N LEU A 727 -1.53 -26.11 -0.17
CA LEU A 727 -1.78 -26.85 1.07
C LEU A 727 -1.98 -28.36 0.88
N GLU A 728 -2.05 -28.80 -0.38
CA GLU A 728 -2.33 -30.18 -0.80
C GLU A 728 -1.20 -30.79 -1.63
N THR A 729 -0.18 -30.01 -2.00
CA THR A 729 0.93 -30.45 -2.87
C THR A 729 2.28 -30.44 -2.14
N ASP A 730 3.09 -31.48 -2.35
CA ASP A 730 4.49 -31.52 -1.91
C ASP A 730 5.29 -30.35 -2.52
N GLN A 731 6.16 -29.71 -1.73
CA GLN A 731 6.89 -28.50 -2.15
C GLN A 731 8.28 -28.41 -1.52
N ASN A 732 9.19 -27.76 -2.23
CA ASN A 732 10.45 -27.32 -1.66
C ASN A 732 10.27 -25.97 -0.96
N TYR A 733 10.49 -25.93 0.36
CA TYR A 733 10.54 -24.71 1.16
C TYR A 733 11.99 -24.39 1.53
N SER A 734 12.25 -23.17 2.03
CA SER A 734 13.55 -22.84 2.61
C SER A 734 13.72 -23.39 4.03
N ALA A 735 12.62 -23.48 4.78
CA ALA A 735 12.59 -24.08 6.11
C ALA A 735 11.23 -24.73 6.43
N VAL A 736 11.26 -25.69 7.35
CA VAL A 736 10.09 -26.38 7.91
C VAL A 736 10.17 -26.38 9.44
N SER A 737 9.03 -26.57 10.10
CA SER A 737 8.94 -26.46 11.56
C SER A 737 9.59 -27.63 12.27
N GLY A 738 10.37 -27.34 13.32
CA GLY A 738 10.94 -28.32 14.23
C GLY A 738 9.91 -29.12 15.04
N SER A 739 8.62 -28.73 15.03
CA SER A 739 7.55 -29.47 15.72
C SER A 739 7.35 -30.88 15.15
N CYS A 740 7.65 -31.10 13.86
CA CYS A 740 7.78 -32.41 13.24
C CYS A 740 8.69 -32.32 12.02
N LEU A 741 9.99 -32.58 12.23
CA LEU A 741 11.05 -32.45 11.23
C LEU A 741 11.89 -33.71 11.20
N MET A 742 12.01 -34.34 10.04
CA MET A 742 12.89 -35.48 9.78
C MET A 742 14.14 -35.01 9.04
N ILE A 743 15.32 -35.41 9.51
CA ILE A 743 16.61 -35.13 8.88
C ILE A 743 17.43 -36.42 8.80
N ARG A 744 18.12 -36.62 7.68
CA ARG A 744 19.07 -37.73 7.55
C ARG A 744 20.24 -37.51 8.52
N LYS A 745 20.60 -38.51 9.33
CA LYS A 745 21.64 -38.35 10.37
C LYS A 745 22.98 -37.92 9.78
N SER A 746 23.38 -38.46 8.63
CA SER A 746 24.61 -38.04 7.96
C SER A 746 24.59 -36.56 7.52
N VAL A 747 23.44 -36.02 7.16
CA VAL A 747 23.28 -34.59 6.82
C VAL A 747 23.32 -33.75 8.09
N HIS A 748 22.63 -34.17 9.15
CA HIS A 748 22.72 -33.53 10.46
C HIS A 748 24.18 -33.40 10.94
N ASP A 749 24.95 -34.48 10.83
CA ASP A 749 26.36 -34.51 11.21
C ASP A 749 27.23 -33.66 10.27
N GLN A 750 26.94 -33.66 8.95
CA GLN A 750 27.60 -32.81 7.96
C GLN A 750 27.45 -31.32 8.29
N VAL A 751 26.27 -30.89 8.74
CA VAL A 751 25.99 -29.48 9.09
C VAL A 751 26.22 -29.13 10.55
N GLN A 752 26.80 -30.06 11.33
CA GLN A 752 27.13 -29.90 12.75
C GLN A 752 25.91 -29.63 13.65
N GLY A 753 24.76 -30.24 13.32
CA GLY A 753 23.54 -30.20 14.14
C GLY A 753 22.96 -28.79 14.35
N LEU A 754 22.31 -28.57 15.49
CA LEU A 754 21.72 -27.28 15.88
C LEU A 754 22.77 -26.34 16.48
N ASP A 755 22.66 -25.03 16.22
CA ASP A 755 23.57 -24.03 16.80
C ASP A 755 23.12 -23.65 18.23
N GLU A 756 23.87 -24.13 19.22
CA GLU A 756 23.53 -23.98 20.64
C GLU A 756 23.77 -22.56 21.19
N HIS A 757 24.51 -21.72 20.46
CA HIS A 757 24.92 -20.39 20.91
C HIS A 757 24.07 -19.28 20.30
N LEU A 758 23.90 -19.29 18.97
CA LEU A 758 23.09 -18.27 18.27
C LEU A 758 21.60 -18.59 18.33
N PHE A 759 21.24 -19.87 18.29
CA PHE A 759 19.85 -20.33 18.25
C PHE A 759 19.57 -21.38 19.35
N PRO A 760 19.74 -21.03 20.64
CA PRO A 760 19.56 -22.00 21.73
C PRO A 760 18.12 -22.54 21.85
N ALA A 761 17.11 -21.73 21.49
CA ALA A 761 15.70 -22.08 21.66
C ALA A 761 14.75 -21.58 20.54
N ARG A 762 15.15 -20.59 19.73
CA ARG A 762 14.31 -19.97 18.69
C ARG A 762 15.04 -20.01 17.35
N PHE A 763 14.29 -20.23 16.26
CA PHE A 763 14.78 -20.33 14.88
C PHE A 763 15.89 -21.37 14.67
N ASN A 764 16.00 -22.36 15.56
CA ASN A 764 17.01 -23.42 15.47
C ASN A 764 16.69 -24.41 14.33
N ASP A 765 15.42 -24.67 14.10
CA ASP A 765 14.87 -25.40 12.95
C ASP A 765 15.13 -24.66 11.63
N VAL A 766 14.92 -23.34 11.61
CA VAL A 766 15.23 -22.48 10.46
C VAL A 766 16.72 -22.51 10.14
N ASP A 767 17.60 -22.31 11.13
CA ASP A 767 19.05 -22.38 10.94
C ASP A 767 19.50 -23.76 10.42
N LEU A 768 18.96 -24.86 10.97
CA LEU A 768 19.26 -26.21 10.52
C LEU A 768 18.88 -26.42 9.05
N CYS A 769 17.66 -26.03 8.67
CA CYS A 769 17.18 -26.11 7.29
C CYS A 769 18.07 -25.31 6.33
N LEU A 770 18.43 -24.08 6.72
CA LEU A 770 19.28 -23.22 5.90
C LEU A 770 20.72 -23.72 5.78
N LYS A 771 21.28 -24.35 6.83
CA LYS A 771 22.58 -25.03 6.74
C LYS A 771 22.52 -26.24 5.81
N ALA A 772 21.46 -27.07 5.91
CA ALA A 772 21.26 -28.20 5.00
C ALA A 772 21.14 -27.73 3.54
N ARG A 773 20.38 -26.66 3.29
CA ARG A 773 20.24 -26.04 1.98
C ARG A 773 21.56 -25.48 1.46
N SER A 774 22.32 -24.79 2.30
CA SER A 774 23.65 -24.27 1.95
C SER A 774 24.65 -25.38 1.64
N ALA A 775 24.43 -26.60 2.16
CA ALA A 775 25.19 -27.80 1.83
C ALA A 775 24.71 -28.53 0.56
N GLY A 776 23.72 -27.97 -0.16
CA GLY A 776 23.20 -28.50 -1.43
C GLY A 776 22.00 -29.43 -1.32
N HIS A 777 21.41 -29.58 -0.12
CA HIS A 777 20.25 -30.47 0.09
C HIS A 777 18.91 -29.73 -0.06
N LEU A 778 17.89 -30.44 -0.54
CA LEU A 778 16.52 -29.95 -0.56
C LEU A 778 15.85 -30.08 0.82
N VAL A 779 14.97 -29.12 1.10
CA VAL A 779 14.05 -29.16 2.24
C VAL A 779 12.64 -29.33 1.68
N VAL A 780 12.02 -30.47 1.95
CA VAL A 780 10.70 -30.85 1.42
C VAL A 780 9.65 -30.70 2.51
N TRP A 781 8.55 -30.04 2.20
CA TRP A 781 7.35 -30.09 3.02
C TRP A 781 6.33 -31.01 2.35
N THR A 782 5.77 -31.95 3.11
CA THR A 782 4.73 -32.85 2.60
C THR A 782 3.39 -32.61 3.31
N PRO A 783 2.28 -32.44 2.55
CA PRO A 783 0.94 -32.33 3.11
C PRO A 783 0.39 -33.67 3.59
N HIS A 784 1.06 -34.78 3.27
CA HIS A 784 0.56 -36.13 3.48
C HIS A 784 0.86 -36.66 4.88
N ALA A 785 1.93 -36.20 5.54
CA ALA A 785 2.18 -36.47 6.96
C ALA A 785 1.53 -35.38 7.82
N ILE A 786 0.54 -35.73 8.65
CA ILE A 786 -0.19 -34.77 9.48
C ILE A 786 0.06 -35.01 10.98
N VAL A 787 0.48 -33.94 11.67
CA VAL A 787 0.62 -33.91 13.13
C VAL A 787 -0.31 -32.85 13.72
N ALA A 788 -1.12 -33.25 14.71
CA ALA A 788 -1.98 -32.32 15.44
C ALA A 788 -1.21 -31.74 16.64
N LEU A 789 -1.14 -30.42 16.75
CA LEU A 789 -0.42 -29.72 17.81
C LEU A 789 -1.41 -29.11 18.82
N ARG A 790 -1.27 -29.48 20.10
CA ARG A 790 -2.02 -28.85 21.18
C ARG A 790 -1.51 -27.43 21.45
N PRO A 791 -2.37 -26.51 21.92
CA PRO A 791 -1.94 -25.19 22.33
C PRO A 791 -0.80 -25.28 23.36
N ASN A 792 0.21 -24.45 23.17
CA ASN A 792 1.29 -24.27 24.15
C ASN A 792 1.21 -22.83 24.68
N GLU A 793 1.26 -22.67 26.00
CA GLU A 793 1.38 -21.36 26.64
C GLU A 793 2.83 -20.87 26.47
N VAL A 794 3.11 -20.21 25.34
CA VAL A 794 4.44 -19.67 25.10
C VAL A 794 4.70 -18.51 26.07
N GLN A 795 5.61 -18.70 27.02
CA GLN A 795 6.17 -17.58 27.78
C GLN A 795 6.83 -16.60 26.82
N HIS A 796 6.35 -15.36 26.80
CA HIS A 796 6.86 -14.30 25.95
C HIS A 796 8.12 -13.71 26.58
N ASP A 797 9.27 -14.31 26.26
CA ASP A 797 10.58 -13.69 26.50
C ASP A 797 10.93 -12.80 25.29
N ALA A 798 10.64 -11.50 25.43
CA ALA A 798 10.89 -10.51 24.39
C ALA A 798 12.40 -10.31 24.12
N GLU A 799 13.25 -10.41 25.14
CA GLU A 799 14.70 -10.23 25.00
C GLU A 799 15.32 -11.39 24.23
N ALA A 800 14.93 -12.63 24.55
CA ALA A 800 15.40 -13.82 23.82
C ALA A 800 14.93 -13.82 22.36
N MET A 801 13.70 -13.34 22.10
CA MET A 801 13.19 -13.20 20.73
C MET A 801 13.97 -12.14 19.95
N ASP A 802 14.23 -10.98 20.54
CA ASP A 802 15.01 -9.90 19.90
C ASP A 802 16.46 -10.34 19.59
N PHE A 803 17.11 -11.03 20.54
CA PHE A 803 18.45 -11.60 20.32
C PHE A 803 18.45 -12.59 19.14
N ALA A 804 17.49 -13.52 19.12
CA ALA A 804 17.40 -14.53 18.06
C ALA A 804 17.07 -13.90 16.69
N ALA A 805 16.22 -12.86 16.65
CA ALA A 805 15.90 -12.12 15.43
C ALA A 805 17.13 -11.38 14.86
N ARG A 806 17.95 -10.76 15.74
CA ARG A 806 19.22 -10.14 15.35
C ARG A 806 20.25 -11.17 14.87
N ALA A 807 20.35 -12.32 15.53
CA ALA A 807 21.23 -13.41 15.10
C ALA A 807 20.80 -13.98 13.73
N LEU A 808 19.49 -14.14 13.50
CA LEU A 808 18.93 -14.57 12.22
C LEU A 808 19.26 -13.57 11.12
N SER A 809 19.07 -12.27 11.36
CA SER A 809 19.43 -11.21 10.41
C SER A 809 20.93 -11.22 10.11
N HIS A 810 21.78 -11.30 11.12
CA HIS A 810 23.23 -11.32 10.95
C HIS A 810 23.71 -12.49 10.07
N ARG A 811 23.13 -13.68 10.24
CA ARG A 811 23.57 -14.89 9.53
C ARG A 811 22.86 -15.13 8.20
N TRP A 812 21.57 -14.82 8.12
CA TRP A 812 20.67 -15.31 7.08
C TRP A 812 19.85 -14.21 6.39
N LEU A 813 20.21 -12.92 6.52
CA LEU A 813 19.48 -11.81 5.88
C LEU A 813 19.29 -11.98 4.37
N HIS A 814 20.24 -12.59 3.65
CA HIS A 814 20.11 -12.82 2.22
C HIS A 814 18.94 -13.76 1.87
N TYR A 815 18.70 -14.81 2.67
CA TYR A 815 17.53 -15.67 2.52
C TYR A 815 16.25 -15.01 3.04
N MET A 816 16.33 -14.19 4.09
CA MET A 816 15.18 -13.42 4.58
C MET A 816 14.72 -12.40 3.53
N ALA A 817 15.66 -11.78 2.83
CA ALA A 817 15.37 -10.88 1.73
C ALA A 817 14.79 -11.68 0.56
N TRP A 818 15.49 -12.70 0.08
CA TRP A 818 15.18 -13.42 -1.16
C TRP A 818 14.97 -14.91 -0.87
N ASP A 819 13.83 -15.25 -0.28
CA ASP A 819 13.43 -16.64 -0.04
C ASP A 819 12.99 -17.30 -1.37
N PRO A 820 13.68 -18.35 -1.86
CA PRO A 820 13.29 -19.04 -3.09
C PRO A 820 11.88 -19.65 -3.05
N ALA A 821 11.33 -19.94 -1.86
CA ALA A 821 9.98 -20.47 -1.69
C ALA A 821 8.89 -19.37 -1.75
N TYR A 822 9.28 -18.10 -1.86
CA TYR A 822 8.38 -16.95 -1.78
C TYR A 822 8.61 -15.92 -2.90
N ASN A 823 7.56 -15.58 -3.63
CA ASN A 823 7.68 -14.63 -4.73
C ASN A 823 7.88 -13.19 -4.21
N LYS A 824 8.81 -12.44 -4.81
CA LYS A 824 9.13 -11.05 -4.44
C LYS A 824 7.95 -10.08 -4.60
N ASN A 825 6.96 -10.42 -5.42
CA ASN A 825 5.75 -9.62 -5.62
C ASN A 825 4.72 -9.78 -4.49
N LEU A 826 5.01 -10.62 -3.49
CA LEU A 826 4.21 -10.79 -2.29
C LEU A 826 4.80 -9.96 -1.14
N ALA A 827 3.91 -9.38 -0.33
CA ALA A 827 4.27 -8.64 0.87
C ALA A 827 4.87 -9.58 1.93
N LEU A 828 5.78 -9.05 2.75
CA LEU A 828 6.30 -9.74 3.95
C LEU A 828 5.54 -9.40 5.23
N THR A 829 4.61 -8.46 5.19
CA THR A 829 3.76 -8.10 6.35
C THR A 829 2.55 -9.02 6.49
N ASP A 830 2.11 -9.63 5.38
CA ASP A 830 1.03 -10.59 5.34
C ASP A 830 1.29 -11.59 4.22
N SER A 831 1.19 -12.87 4.55
CA SER A 831 1.56 -13.97 3.66
C SER A 831 0.60 -14.08 2.47
N PHE A 832 1.14 -14.27 1.26
CA PHE A 832 0.36 -14.46 0.03
C PHE A 832 -0.54 -13.27 -0.36
N VAL A 833 -0.27 -12.08 0.19
CA VAL A 833 -0.89 -10.81 -0.23
C VAL A 833 0.03 -10.08 -1.21
N THR A 834 -0.52 -9.57 -2.30
CA THR A 834 0.25 -8.78 -3.29
C THR A 834 0.88 -7.54 -2.64
N GLN A 835 2.16 -7.30 -2.92
CA GLN A 835 2.87 -6.11 -2.47
C GLN A 835 2.22 -4.86 -3.08
N SER A 836 1.74 -3.98 -2.20
CA SER A 836 1.05 -2.73 -2.58
C SER A 836 2.00 -1.58 -2.87
N ASN A 837 3.20 -1.58 -2.25
CA ASN A 837 4.23 -0.61 -2.58
C ASN A 837 4.94 -1.04 -3.87
N GLN A 838 4.61 -0.37 -4.97
CA GLN A 838 5.18 -0.68 -6.28
C GLN A 838 6.71 -0.62 -6.28
N ALA A 839 7.31 0.37 -5.62
CA ALA A 839 8.75 0.54 -5.63
C ALA A 839 9.53 -0.61 -4.96
N LEU A 840 8.84 -1.43 -4.15
CA LEU A 840 9.39 -2.65 -3.56
C LEU A 840 9.22 -3.91 -4.44
N SER A 841 8.21 -3.94 -5.32
CA SER A 841 7.90 -5.13 -6.14
C SER A 841 8.28 -4.99 -7.61
N TRP A 842 8.42 -3.76 -8.12
CA TRP A 842 8.70 -3.48 -9.53
C TRP A 842 9.97 -2.65 -9.69
N ARG A 843 11.01 -3.29 -10.24
CA ARG A 843 12.34 -2.71 -10.47
C ARG A 843 12.86 -3.19 -11.82
N PRO A 844 12.62 -2.47 -12.93
CA PRO A 844 12.94 -2.96 -14.27
C PRO A 844 14.44 -2.95 -14.59
N LEU A 845 15.25 -2.14 -13.89
CA LEU A 845 16.70 -2.03 -14.10
C LEU A 845 17.47 -3.11 -13.31
N VAL A 846 17.24 -4.38 -13.62
CA VAL A 846 17.86 -5.52 -12.89
C VAL A 846 19.39 -5.54 -12.98
N HIS A 847 19.96 -5.03 -14.08
CA HIS A 847 21.40 -4.92 -14.32
C HIS A 847 22.07 -3.72 -13.61
N ARG A 848 21.31 -2.91 -12.86
CA ARG A 848 21.78 -1.78 -12.04
C ARG A 848 22.78 -0.84 -12.76
N PRO A 849 22.38 -0.17 -13.87
CA PRO A 849 23.27 0.71 -14.63
C PRO A 849 23.61 2.01 -13.88
N VAL A 850 22.84 2.34 -12.85
CA VAL A 850 22.96 3.53 -12.00
C VAL A 850 22.72 3.14 -10.54
N PRO A 851 23.24 3.90 -9.55
CA PRO A 851 23.05 3.59 -8.14
C PRO A 851 21.58 3.55 -7.71
N VAL A 852 21.26 2.63 -6.82
CA VAL A 852 19.94 2.49 -6.20
C VAL A 852 19.88 3.36 -4.94
N VAL A 853 18.94 4.32 -4.93
CA VAL A 853 18.77 5.24 -3.79
C VAL A 853 17.42 5.04 -3.15
N LEU A 854 17.40 4.69 -1.86
CA LEU A 854 16.19 4.67 -1.03
C LEU A 854 16.10 6.00 -0.28
N ALA A 855 15.08 6.81 -0.56
CA ALA A 855 14.78 8.02 0.21
C ALA A 855 13.54 7.83 1.11
N GLN A 856 13.69 8.18 2.39
CA GLN A 856 12.67 8.07 3.42
C GLN A 856 12.34 9.43 4.04
N PRO A 857 11.49 10.25 3.39
CA PRO A 857 11.10 11.55 3.91
C PRO A 857 10.19 11.40 5.13
N CYS A 858 10.23 12.37 6.05
CA CYS A 858 9.45 12.29 7.28
C CYS A 858 7.95 12.55 7.06
N ASN A 859 7.59 13.29 6.01
CA ASN A 859 6.22 13.66 5.67
C ASN A 859 6.14 14.25 4.23
N HIS A 860 4.94 14.66 3.81
CA HIS A 860 4.71 15.35 2.54
C HIS A 860 4.90 16.88 2.61
N SER A 861 5.46 17.41 3.69
CA SER A 861 5.70 18.85 3.85
C SER A 861 6.86 19.33 2.97
N ALA A 862 7.10 20.64 2.95
CA ALA A 862 8.25 21.22 2.26
C ALA A 862 9.60 20.60 2.71
N ALA A 863 9.72 20.21 3.98
CA ALA A 863 10.90 19.54 4.52
C ALA A 863 11.12 18.16 3.89
N GLY A 864 10.07 17.35 3.75
CA GLY A 864 10.14 16.04 3.09
C GLY A 864 10.29 16.15 1.58
N ASN A 865 9.68 17.15 0.96
CA ASN A 865 9.79 17.40 -0.46
C ASN A 865 11.22 17.74 -0.90
N ARG A 866 12.07 18.28 0.00
CA ARG A 866 13.48 18.55 -0.29
C ARG A 866 14.23 17.29 -0.75
N ILE A 867 13.98 16.13 -0.13
CA ILE A 867 14.61 14.87 -0.57
C ILE A 867 13.77 14.16 -1.65
N ALA A 868 12.44 14.22 -1.57
CA ALA A 868 11.58 13.54 -2.56
C ALA A 868 11.74 14.12 -3.97
N ALA A 869 11.71 15.45 -4.12
CA ALA A 869 11.89 16.12 -5.41
C ALA A 869 13.31 15.95 -5.96
N THR A 870 14.31 15.91 -5.08
CA THR A 870 15.71 15.63 -5.44
C THR A 870 15.85 14.23 -6.02
N LEU A 871 15.31 13.21 -5.35
CA LEU A 871 15.35 11.84 -5.85
C LEU A 871 14.66 11.73 -7.21
N GLN A 872 13.47 12.33 -7.36
CA GLN A 872 12.74 12.33 -8.62
C GLN A 872 13.54 12.96 -9.76
N SER A 873 14.26 14.06 -9.48
CA SER A 873 15.09 14.75 -10.46
C SER A 873 16.33 13.94 -10.84
N LEU A 874 17.00 13.28 -9.88
CA LEU A 874 18.12 12.36 -10.16
C LEU A 874 17.66 11.17 -11.03
N CYS A 875 16.44 10.67 -10.81
CA CYS A 875 15.86 9.62 -11.64
C CYS A 875 15.58 10.11 -13.07
N SER A 876 15.03 11.33 -13.25
CA SER A 876 14.74 11.86 -14.59
C SER A 876 16.01 12.13 -15.40
N GLU A 877 17.11 12.51 -14.74
CA GLU A 877 18.42 12.72 -15.37
C GLU A 877 19.22 11.43 -15.59
N ARG A 878 18.65 10.25 -15.27
CA ARG A 878 19.32 8.93 -15.36
C ARG A 878 20.59 8.83 -14.51
N GLU A 879 20.59 9.46 -13.33
CA GLU A 879 21.72 9.40 -12.38
C GLU A 879 21.49 8.40 -11.24
N ALA A 880 20.24 8.04 -10.95
CA ALA A 880 19.87 7.09 -9.90
C ALA A 880 18.61 6.30 -10.26
N ASP A 881 18.46 5.10 -9.68
CA ASP A 881 17.23 4.30 -9.70
C ASP A 881 16.55 4.36 -8.33
N GLY A 882 15.65 5.33 -8.17
CA GLY A 882 15.12 5.75 -6.88
C GLY A 882 13.96 4.93 -6.34
N VAL A 883 13.91 4.80 -5.00
CA VAL A 883 12.78 4.31 -4.22
C VAL A 883 12.39 5.37 -3.20
N LEU A 884 11.12 5.78 -3.21
CA LEU A 884 10.58 6.74 -2.25
C LEU A 884 9.64 6.02 -1.28
N SER A 885 9.89 6.14 0.02
CA SER A 885 9.03 5.54 1.05
C SER A 885 8.79 6.51 2.21
N TYR A 886 7.55 6.95 2.41
CA TYR A 886 7.18 7.82 3.54
C TYR A 886 7.08 7.08 4.89
N THR A 887 7.31 5.77 4.87
CA THR A 887 7.38 4.93 6.07
C THR A 887 8.75 4.27 6.17
N ALA A 888 9.24 4.10 7.40
CA ALA A 888 10.44 3.33 7.65
C ALA A 888 10.23 1.88 7.17
N LEU A 889 11.13 1.42 6.31
CA LEU A 889 11.14 0.05 5.81
C LEU A 889 11.89 -0.85 6.81
N PRO A 890 11.39 -2.06 7.10
CA PRO A 890 12.13 -3.01 7.91
C PRO A 890 13.42 -3.44 7.20
N LEU A 891 14.42 -3.87 7.96
CA LEU A 891 15.75 -4.25 7.43
C LEU A 891 15.67 -5.24 6.25
N VAL A 892 14.74 -6.19 6.31
CA VAL A 892 14.55 -7.19 5.25
C VAL A 892 14.13 -6.55 3.92
N GLU A 893 13.24 -5.56 3.94
CA GLU A 893 12.84 -4.83 2.73
C GLU A 893 13.96 -3.92 2.22
N VAL A 894 14.76 -3.33 3.12
CA VAL A 894 15.98 -2.61 2.72
C VAL A 894 16.97 -3.55 2.05
N ALA A 895 17.18 -4.75 2.61
CA ALA A 895 18.05 -5.77 2.03
C ALA A 895 17.53 -6.27 0.67
N ARG A 896 16.20 -6.40 0.50
CA ARG A 896 15.58 -6.75 -0.79
C ARG A 896 15.90 -5.75 -1.89
N LEU A 897 15.84 -4.46 -1.57
CA LEU A 897 16.22 -3.38 -2.49
C LEU A 897 17.74 -3.40 -2.74
N SER A 898 18.53 -3.76 -1.73
CA SER A 898 19.99 -3.69 -1.73
C SER A 898 20.46 -2.33 -2.27
N PRO A 899 20.08 -1.22 -1.59
CA PRO A 899 20.38 0.13 -2.04
C PRO A 899 21.87 0.43 -1.90
N ASP A 900 22.40 1.19 -2.85
CA ASP A 900 23.73 1.80 -2.74
C ASP A 900 23.72 2.95 -1.73
N SER A 901 22.58 3.62 -1.57
CA SER A 901 22.42 4.72 -0.61
C SER A 901 21.03 4.78 0.00
N VAL A 902 20.97 5.08 1.29
CA VAL A 902 19.74 5.29 2.06
C VAL A 902 19.75 6.70 2.63
N VAL A 903 18.77 7.51 2.25
CA VAL A 903 18.60 8.89 2.70
C VAL A 903 17.41 8.94 3.65
N ILE A 904 17.67 9.23 4.92
CA ILE A 904 16.68 9.14 6.00
C ILE A 904 16.36 10.53 6.52
N GLN A 905 15.08 10.79 6.73
CA GLN A 905 14.59 11.97 7.43
C GLN A 905 13.49 11.54 8.41
N GLY A 906 13.58 11.97 9.67
CA GLY A 906 12.60 11.59 10.69
C GLY A 906 13.05 11.98 12.09
N PRO A 907 12.15 11.97 13.09
CA PRO A 907 12.53 12.26 14.46
C PRO A 907 13.56 11.25 14.96
N ILE A 908 14.60 11.73 15.64
CA ILE A 908 15.62 10.85 16.21
C ILE A 908 15.08 10.25 17.51
N ASP A 909 14.63 9.00 17.42
CA ASP A 909 14.22 8.16 18.54
C ASP A 909 14.99 6.84 18.55
N GLU A 910 14.77 6.00 19.56
CA GLU A 910 15.47 4.70 19.69
C GLU A 910 15.21 3.77 18.50
N ASN A 911 14.03 3.83 17.89
CA ASN A 911 13.67 3.00 16.75
C ASN A 911 14.46 3.40 15.49
N LEU A 912 14.60 4.70 15.23
CA LEU A 912 15.36 5.20 14.10
C LEU A 912 16.85 4.90 14.26
N ILE A 913 17.38 5.06 15.48
CA ILE A 913 18.78 4.74 15.80
C ILE A 913 19.06 3.25 15.60
N ALA A 914 18.15 2.39 16.07
CA ALA A 914 18.23 0.94 15.85
C ALA A 914 18.16 0.61 14.35
N SER A 915 17.31 1.30 13.58
CA SER A 915 17.18 1.10 12.14
C SER A 915 18.45 1.50 11.38
N ILE A 916 19.01 2.69 11.65
CA ILE A 916 20.29 3.14 11.07
C ILE A 916 21.40 2.14 11.41
N SER A 917 21.48 1.72 12.67
CA SER A 917 22.45 0.73 13.12
C SER A 917 22.32 -0.59 12.36
N ALA A 918 21.10 -1.12 12.27
CA ALA A 918 20.81 -2.37 11.57
C ALA A 918 21.20 -2.31 10.09
N ILE A 919 20.89 -1.20 9.40
CA ILE A 919 21.28 -0.98 8.00
C ILE A 919 22.82 -0.96 7.87
N LYS A 920 23.53 -0.24 8.75
CA LYS A 920 24.99 -0.15 8.73
C LYS A 920 25.69 -1.47 9.09
N ASP A 921 25.09 -2.27 9.95
CA ASP A 921 25.66 -3.55 10.39
C ASP A 921 25.48 -4.66 9.35
N HIS A 922 24.43 -4.58 8.51
CA HIS A 922 24.04 -5.69 7.63
C HIS A 922 24.03 -5.36 6.13
N THR A 923 24.22 -4.10 5.75
CA THR A 923 24.23 -3.67 4.35
C THR A 923 25.45 -2.81 4.04
N ASN A 924 25.79 -2.71 2.76
CA ASN A 924 26.87 -1.83 2.28
C ASN A 924 26.38 -0.41 1.94
N ALA A 925 25.14 -0.08 2.28
CA ALA A 925 24.53 1.18 1.88
C ALA A 925 25.24 2.38 2.53
N TRP A 926 25.43 3.44 1.75
CA TRP A 926 25.78 4.77 2.26
C TRP A 926 24.56 5.39 2.93
N VAL A 927 24.65 5.68 4.23
CA VAL A 927 23.52 6.22 5.00
C VAL A 927 23.70 7.72 5.19
N ALA A 928 22.89 8.50 4.49
CA ALA A 928 22.77 9.93 4.69
C ALA A 928 21.55 10.26 5.55
N TYR A 929 21.71 11.12 6.53
CA TYR A 929 20.61 11.63 7.33
C TYR A 929 20.40 13.11 7.03
N ASP A 930 19.19 13.48 6.58
CA ASP A 930 18.82 14.87 6.35
C ASP A 930 18.11 15.44 7.58
N LEU A 931 18.69 16.46 8.20
CA LEU A 931 18.05 17.21 9.29
C LEU A 931 17.47 18.51 8.72
N PRO A 932 16.13 18.61 8.52
CA PRO A 932 15.52 19.78 7.88
C PRO A 932 15.43 20.99 8.81
N GLU A 933 15.30 20.75 10.12
CA GLU A 933 15.22 21.79 11.15
C GLU A 933 15.70 21.25 12.50
N PHE A 934 16.01 22.14 13.43
CA PHE A 934 16.39 21.73 14.78
C PHE A 934 15.18 21.16 15.54
N PRO A 935 15.29 20.00 16.23
CA PRO A 935 14.17 19.39 16.93
C PRO A 935 13.61 20.27 18.06
N SER A 936 12.32 20.14 18.34
CA SER A 936 11.67 20.86 19.45
C SER A 936 12.22 20.44 20.82
N TYR A 937 12.21 21.38 21.78
CA TYR A 937 12.76 21.19 23.12
C TYR A 937 11.93 21.95 24.17
N ALA A 938 12.05 21.55 25.44
CA ALA A 938 11.17 21.91 26.56
C ALA A 938 10.86 23.41 26.70
N GLU A 939 11.84 24.28 26.41
CA GLU A 939 11.71 25.74 26.49
C GLU A 939 10.83 26.34 25.38
N VAL A 940 10.65 25.64 24.26
CA VAL A 940 9.76 26.01 23.14
C VAL A 940 8.44 25.25 23.23
N ASP A 941 8.50 23.94 23.50
CA ASP A 941 7.36 23.06 23.67
C ASP A 941 7.48 22.28 24.97
N LYS A 942 6.56 22.52 25.90
CA LYS A 942 6.57 21.88 27.23
C LYS A 942 6.42 20.36 27.19
N SER A 943 5.96 19.80 26.08
CA SER A 943 5.85 18.36 25.89
C SER A 943 7.15 17.71 25.38
N ALA A 944 8.12 18.51 24.93
CA ALA A 944 9.38 18.04 24.38
C ALA A 944 10.45 17.80 25.46
N ALA A 945 11.51 17.08 25.08
CA ALA A 945 12.63 16.79 25.96
C ALA A 945 13.47 18.06 26.27
N PRO A 946 14.21 18.09 27.38
CA PRO A 946 15.17 19.17 27.66
C PRO A 946 16.20 19.31 26.54
N LEU A 947 16.64 20.54 26.25
CA LEU A 947 17.61 20.82 25.16
C LEU A 947 18.87 19.94 25.22
N ALA A 948 19.43 19.72 26.41
CA ALA A 948 20.61 18.88 26.60
C ALA A 948 20.35 17.41 26.18
N THR A 949 19.14 16.90 26.44
CA THR A 949 18.73 15.55 26.01
C THR A 949 18.58 15.48 24.51
N VAL A 950 17.96 16.50 23.88
CA VAL A 950 17.84 16.59 22.41
C VAL A 950 19.21 16.60 21.74
N GLN A 951 20.15 17.40 22.25
CA GLN A 951 21.52 17.44 21.74
C GLN A 951 22.27 16.12 21.92
N ALA A 952 22.08 15.43 23.06
CA ALA A 952 22.65 14.11 23.30
C ALA A 952 22.07 13.06 22.33
N SER A 953 20.76 13.06 22.10
CA SER A 953 20.10 12.18 21.13
C SER A 953 20.57 12.43 19.71
N LEU A 954 20.71 13.70 19.29
CA LEU A 954 21.31 14.06 18.00
C LEU A 954 22.73 13.50 17.88
N ARG A 955 23.59 13.73 18.87
CA ARG A 955 24.96 13.22 18.84
C ARG A 955 25.02 11.70 18.78
N HIS A 956 24.21 11.00 19.58
CA HIS A 956 24.22 9.54 19.61
C HIS A 956 23.60 8.93 18.34
N GLY A 957 22.44 9.43 17.92
CA GLY A 957 21.69 8.86 16.79
C GLY A 957 22.31 9.15 15.43
N LEU A 958 22.99 10.29 15.28
CA LEU A 958 23.67 10.66 14.04
C LEU A 958 25.06 10.05 13.92
N ALA A 959 25.67 9.55 15.00
CA ALA A 959 27.06 9.07 15.01
C ALA A 959 27.33 7.91 14.04
N ARG A 960 26.31 7.14 13.68
CA ARG A 960 26.43 5.99 12.77
C ARG A 960 26.10 6.31 11.31
N ALA A 961 25.53 7.48 11.04
CA ALA A 961 25.31 7.93 9.67
C ALA A 961 26.67 8.25 9.02
N ASP A 962 26.77 8.11 7.70
CA ASP A 962 28.00 8.46 6.97
C ASP A 962 28.07 9.96 6.66
N LEU A 963 26.90 10.59 6.51
CA LEU A 963 26.76 12.01 6.16
C LEU A 963 25.51 12.61 6.80
N ILE A 964 25.64 13.84 7.31
CA ILE A 964 24.50 14.66 7.72
C ILE A 964 24.32 15.81 6.74
N THR A 965 23.14 15.94 6.15
CA THR A 965 22.78 17.09 5.30
C THR A 965 21.86 18.04 6.05
N VAL A 966 22.12 19.34 5.92
CA VAL A 966 21.32 20.40 6.56
C VAL A 966 21.04 21.54 5.56
N PRO A 967 19.92 22.28 5.69
CA PRO A 967 19.57 23.32 4.73
C PRO A 967 20.26 24.67 4.98
N THR A 968 20.86 24.89 6.15
CA THR A 968 21.46 26.18 6.53
C THR A 968 22.81 26.01 7.20
N SER A 969 23.67 27.03 7.05
CA SER A 969 24.96 27.09 7.76
C SER A 969 24.78 27.21 9.28
N ALA A 970 23.71 27.86 9.74
CA ALA A 970 23.38 27.96 11.16
C ALA A 970 23.09 26.59 11.77
N LEU A 971 22.35 25.71 11.08
CA LEU A 971 22.12 24.35 11.56
C LEU A 971 23.40 23.51 11.52
N ALA A 972 24.25 23.68 10.51
CA ALA A 972 25.54 22.99 10.44
C ALA A 972 26.45 23.32 11.64
N GLN A 973 26.53 24.60 12.03
CA GLN A 973 27.30 25.04 13.20
C GLN A 973 26.80 24.41 14.51
N LEU A 974 25.49 24.20 14.65
CA LEU A 974 24.93 23.51 15.82
C LEU A 974 25.31 22.02 15.89
N LEU A 975 25.70 21.43 14.76
CA LEU A 975 26.05 20.00 14.65
C LEU A 975 27.55 19.74 14.50
N GLU A 976 28.39 20.78 14.42
CA GLU A 976 29.85 20.66 14.18
C GLU A 976 30.53 19.76 15.22
N ASP A 977 30.12 19.86 16.49
CA ASP A 977 30.61 19.02 17.60
C ASP A 977 29.88 17.66 17.72
N SER A 978 28.88 17.40 16.87
CA SER A 978 28.03 16.21 16.93
C SER A 978 28.35 15.18 15.86
N HIS A 979 28.86 15.60 14.69
CA HIS A 979 29.22 14.70 13.60
C HIS A 979 30.37 15.27 12.74
N PRO A 980 31.38 14.46 12.34
CA PRO A 980 32.54 14.96 11.59
C PRO A 980 32.25 15.32 10.13
N ASN A 981 31.16 14.80 9.55
CA ASN A 981 30.77 15.02 8.16
C ASN A 981 29.38 15.66 8.09
N VAL A 982 29.31 16.98 8.18
CA VAL A 982 28.08 17.77 8.05
C VAL A 982 28.20 18.65 6.81
N GLN A 983 27.23 18.55 5.90
CA GLN A 983 27.21 19.33 4.65
C GLN A 983 25.96 20.21 4.57
N VAL A 984 26.17 21.48 4.20
CA VAL A 984 25.09 22.41 3.92
C VAL A 984 24.67 22.23 2.46
N ILE A 985 23.42 21.84 2.24
CA ILE A 985 22.80 21.79 0.92
C ILE A 985 21.50 22.58 0.99
N GLU A 986 21.48 23.80 0.48
CA GLU A 986 20.32 24.67 0.67
C GLU A 986 19.02 24.08 0.09
N THR A 987 17.88 24.39 0.73
CA THR A 987 16.58 24.03 0.17
C THR A 987 16.34 24.77 -1.14
N ARG A 988 15.84 24.04 -2.14
CA ARG A 988 15.40 24.56 -3.45
C ARG A 988 13.99 24.07 -3.74
N LEU A 989 13.19 24.88 -4.44
CA LEU A 989 11.83 24.50 -4.83
C LEU A 989 11.84 23.67 -6.12
N ALA A 990 11.03 22.61 -6.18
CA ALA A 990 10.82 21.87 -7.42
C ALA A 990 10.11 22.76 -8.45
N PRO A 991 10.56 22.87 -9.71
CA PRO A 991 9.96 23.79 -10.67
C PRO A 991 8.48 23.50 -10.98
N ALA A 992 8.10 22.23 -11.12
CA ALA A 992 6.78 21.82 -11.61
C ALA A 992 5.59 22.40 -10.81
N PRO A 993 5.50 22.27 -9.47
CA PRO A 993 4.38 22.81 -8.70
C PRO A 993 4.35 24.34 -8.56
N TRP A 994 5.47 25.03 -8.79
CA TRP A 994 5.62 26.46 -8.47
C TRP A 994 5.70 27.37 -9.70
N SER A 995 6.21 26.88 -10.82
CA SER A 995 6.50 27.69 -12.02
C SER A 995 5.25 28.23 -12.73
N THR A 996 4.13 27.51 -12.66
CA THR A 996 2.87 27.88 -13.32
C THR A 996 1.88 28.60 -12.40
N LEU A 997 2.29 28.93 -11.17
CA LEU A 997 1.41 29.59 -10.21
C LEU A 997 1.21 31.07 -10.54
N HIS A 998 -0.04 31.47 -10.48
CA HIS A 998 -0.48 32.85 -10.62
C HIS A 998 -1.29 33.24 -9.39
N SER A 999 -0.83 34.29 -8.71
CA SER A 999 -1.59 34.97 -7.67
C SER A 999 -2.15 36.26 -8.23
N GLU A 1000 -3.34 36.65 -7.78
CA GLU A 1000 -3.90 37.95 -8.10
C GLU A 1000 -3.51 38.96 -7.01
N HIS A 1001 -3.19 40.19 -7.42
CA HIS A 1001 -2.91 41.31 -6.50
C HIS A 1001 -4.08 42.28 -6.48
N ARG A 1002 -4.29 42.96 -5.36
CA ARG A 1002 -5.36 43.97 -5.20
C ARG A 1002 -6.76 43.47 -5.52
N THR A 1003 -7.06 42.25 -5.08
CA THR A 1003 -8.36 41.61 -5.29
C THR A 1003 -9.49 42.28 -4.48
N ARG A 1004 -9.14 43.13 -3.50
CA ARG A 1004 -10.05 43.79 -2.55
C ARG A 1004 -9.72 45.27 -2.39
N SER A 1005 -10.63 46.01 -1.74
CA SER A 1005 -10.48 47.46 -1.53
C SER A 1005 -9.42 47.82 -0.48
N LYS A 1006 -9.14 46.92 0.46
CA LYS A 1006 -8.02 47.02 1.41
C LYS A 1006 -6.93 46.02 1.03
N PRO A 1007 -5.65 46.34 1.29
CA PRO A 1007 -4.55 45.39 1.11
C PRO A 1007 -4.74 44.13 1.95
N ARG A 1008 -4.45 42.97 1.37
CA ARG A 1008 -4.56 41.66 2.04
C ARG A 1008 -3.21 41.29 2.63
N VAL A 1009 -3.14 41.26 3.97
CA VAL A 1009 -1.93 40.96 4.73
C VAL A 1009 -2.08 39.63 5.44
N GLY A 1010 -1.14 38.70 5.22
CA GLY A 1010 -1.31 37.32 5.66
C GLY A 1010 -0.20 36.74 6.52
N TRP A 1011 -0.56 35.68 7.24
CA TRP A 1011 0.35 34.75 7.91
C TRP A 1011 -0.04 33.31 7.58
N VAL A 1012 0.97 32.47 7.35
CA VAL A 1012 0.81 31.04 7.04
C VAL A 1012 1.70 30.24 7.98
N GLY A 1013 1.14 29.24 8.66
CA GLY A 1013 1.89 28.38 9.56
C GLY A 1013 1.05 27.30 10.22
N THR A 1014 1.71 26.51 11.05
CA THR A 1014 1.18 25.32 11.72
C THR A 1014 0.94 25.54 13.22
N ALA A 1015 0.33 24.56 13.89
CA ALA A 1015 0.06 24.60 15.34
C ALA A 1015 1.32 24.87 16.20
N SER A 1016 2.46 24.28 15.82
CA SER A 1016 3.74 24.46 16.53
C SER A 1016 4.32 25.87 16.35
N GLU A 1017 3.88 26.62 15.34
CA GLU A 1017 4.37 27.96 15.03
C GLU A 1017 3.45 29.07 15.56
N LEU A 1018 2.44 28.72 16.36
CA LEU A 1018 1.50 29.69 16.91
C LEU A 1018 2.21 30.78 17.73
N GLY A 1019 3.29 30.44 18.44
CA GLY A 1019 4.12 31.40 19.17
C GLY A 1019 4.65 32.54 18.28
N ASN A 1020 5.03 32.22 17.03
CA ASN A 1020 5.49 33.19 16.05
C ASN A 1020 4.37 34.18 15.66
N LEU A 1021 3.15 33.70 15.41
CA LEU A 1021 2.00 34.57 15.12
C LEU A 1021 1.69 35.51 16.29
N LEU A 1022 1.84 35.02 17.53
CA LEU A 1022 1.51 35.81 18.72
C LEU A 1022 2.39 37.05 18.90
N ILE A 1023 3.58 37.12 18.28
CA ILE A 1023 4.40 38.33 18.20
C ILE A 1023 3.63 39.48 17.53
N LEU A 1024 2.80 39.15 16.53
CA LEU A 1024 2.05 40.12 15.74
C LEU A 1024 0.73 40.53 16.39
N SER A 1025 0.44 40.09 17.61
CA SER A 1025 -0.89 40.27 18.22
C SER A 1025 -1.33 41.73 18.36
N GLU A 1026 -0.43 42.61 18.81
CA GLU A 1026 -0.73 44.04 18.94
C GLU A 1026 -0.70 44.74 17.57
N VAL A 1027 0.13 44.26 16.64
CA VAL A 1027 0.18 44.75 15.25
C VAL A 1027 -1.14 44.47 14.53
N ILE A 1028 -1.67 43.26 14.66
CA ILE A 1028 -2.95 42.83 14.07
C ILE A 1028 -4.08 43.72 14.57
N LYS A 1029 -4.14 43.97 15.88
CA LYS A 1029 -5.14 44.87 16.48
C LYS A 1029 -4.99 46.31 15.99
N ALA A 1030 -3.77 46.84 15.94
CA ALA A 1030 -3.51 48.22 15.57
C ALA A 1030 -3.88 48.53 14.12
N LEU A 1031 -3.71 47.57 13.20
CA LEU A 1031 -3.94 47.74 11.77
C LEU A 1031 -5.25 47.12 11.26
N ALA A 1032 -6.12 46.60 12.14
CA ALA A 1032 -7.35 45.90 11.77
C ALA A 1032 -8.28 46.72 10.84
N ASP A 1033 -8.31 48.04 11.00
CA ASP A 1033 -9.14 48.92 10.14
C ASP A 1033 -8.47 49.28 8.81
N ARG A 1034 -7.15 49.05 8.67
CA ARG A 1034 -6.37 49.43 7.49
C ARG A 1034 -6.17 48.29 6.48
N VAL A 1035 -6.17 47.04 6.93
CA VAL A 1035 -5.86 45.86 6.09
C VAL A 1035 -6.89 44.74 6.29
N GLU A 1036 -6.95 43.80 5.33
CA GLU A 1036 -7.63 42.53 5.50
C GLU A 1036 -6.64 41.46 6.00
N TRP A 1037 -6.82 41.00 7.23
CA TRP A 1037 -5.99 39.95 7.81
C TRP A 1037 -6.40 38.56 7.33
N VAL A 1038 -5.45 37.83 6.75
CA VAL A 1038 -5.63 36.46 6.24
C VAL A 1038 -4.73 35.49 7.00
N ILE A 1039 -5.30 34.43 7.59
CA ILE A 1039 -4.53 33.38 8.26
C ILE A 1039 -4.81 32.03 7.62
N MET A 1040 -3.76 31.30 7.23
CA MET A 1040 -3.85 29.87 6.93
C MET A 1040 -3.05 29.11 7.97
N GLY A 1041 -3.75 28.55 8.96
CA GLY A 1041 -3.12 28.03 10.16
C GLY A 1041 -3.95 28.16 11.43
N PRO A 1042 -3.37 27.85 12.61
CA PRO A 1042 -4.03 28.09 13.89
C PRO A 1042 -4.25 29.59 14.13
N CYS A 1043 -5.37 29.94 14.76
CA CYS A 1043 -5.63 31.30 15.22
C CYS A 1043 -6.27 31.26 16.61
N THR A 1044 -5.77 32.07 17.54
CA THR A 1044 -6.36 32.16 18.87
C THR A 1044 -7.71 32.85 18.84
N ARG A 1045 -8.61 32.45 19.76
CA ARG A 1045 -9.99 32.96 19.83
C ARG A 1045 -10.06 34.48 19.98
N TRP A 1046 -9.10 35.09 20.65
CA TRP A 1046 -9.09 36.53 20.91
C TRP A 1046 -8.49 37.36 19.76
N LEU A 1047 -7.73 36.76 18.84
CA LEU A 1047 -7.33 37.40 17.59
C LEU A 1047 -8.42 37.31 16.52
N ARG A 1048 -9.26 36.26 16.57
CA ARG A 1048 -10.33 36.01 15.59
C ARG A 1048 -11.17 37.24 15.18
N PRO A 1049 -11.56 38.16 16.09
CA PRO A 1049 -12.36 39.33 15.72
C PRO A 1049 -11.70 40.28 14.72
N TYR A 1050 -10.36 40.22 14.57
CA TYR A 1050 -9.59 41.07 13.66
C TYR A 1050 -9.24 40.34 12.35
N ILE A 1051 -9.44 39.02 12.29
CA ILE A 1051 -9.09 38.18 11.13
C ILE A 1051 -10.25 38.16 10.15
N HIS A 1052 -9.99 38.56 8.91
CA HIS A 1052 -10.99 38.65 7.86
C HIS A 1052 -11.16 37.32 7.13
N GLU A 1053 -10.09 36.55 6.99
CA GLU A 1053 -10.12 35.22 6.38
C GLU A 1053 -9.28 34.23 7.17
N LEU A 1054 -9.86 33.08 7.50
CA LEU A 1054 -9.19 31.98 8.19
C LEU A 1054 -9.36 30.69 7.38
N ARG A 1055 -8.26 30.06 7.01
CA ARG A 1055 -8.22 28.79 6.29
C ARG A 1055 -7.56 27.69 7.12
N SER A 1056 -8.06 26.47 6.97
CA SER A 1056 -7.39 25.29 7.53
C SER A 1056 -6.02 25.07 6.87
N PRO A 1057 -5.05 24.50 7.60
CA PRO A 1057 -3.78 24.09 7.02
C PRO A 1057 -3.98 23.14 5.83
N VAL A 1058 -3.21 23.37 4.76
CA VAL A 1058 -3.12 22.48 3.60
C VAL A 1058 -1.68 22.03 3.49
N GLU A 1059 -1.45 20.75 3.19
CA GLU A 1059 -0.12 20.16 3.08
C GLU A 1059 0.01 19.36 1.77
N GLY A 1060 1.24 18.95 1.44
CA GLY A 1060 1.51 18.08 0.30
C GLY A 1060 1.18 18.71 -1.05
N ALA A 1061 0.70 17.88 -1.98
CA ALA A 1061 0.50 18.27 -3.39
C ALA A 1061 -0.49 19.44 -3.59
N LEU A 1062 -1.41 19.67 -2.66
CA LEU A 1062 -2.40 20.76 -2.77
C LEU A 1062 -1.89 22.10 -2.23
N PHE A 1063 -0.79 22.12 -1.48
CA PHE A 1063 -0.30 23.30 -0.78
C PHE A 1063 0.08 24.47 -1.71
N PRO A 1064 0.84 24.30 -2.80
CA PRO A 1064 1.27 25.42 -3.64
C PRO A 1064 0.08 26.21 -4.21
N GLN A 1065 -0.94 25.51 -4.71
CA GLN A 1065 -2.15 26.14 -5.23
C GLN A 1065 -2.99 26.77 -4.12
N ALA A 1066 -3.08 26.12 -2.95
CA ALA A 1066 -3.79 26.68 -1.79
C ALA A 1066 -3.13 27.99 -1.32
N LEU A 1067 -1.80 28.03 -1.28
CA LEU A 1067 -1.02 29.22 -0.91
C LEU A 1067 -1.22 30.37 -1.91
N ALA A 1068 -1.08 30.09 -3.21
CA ALA A 1068 -1.31 31.10 -4.26
C ALA A 1068 -2.74 31.68 -4.19
N SER A 1069 -3.74 30.84 -3.96
CA SER A 1069 -5.15 31.25 -3.87
C SER A 1069 -5.50 32.14 -2.66
N LEU A 1070 -4.56 32.40 -1.75
CA LEU A 1070 -4.75 33.41 -0.71
C LEU A 1070 -4.77 34.84 -1.29
N ASN A 1071 -4.14 35.04 -2.45
CA ASN A 1071 -4.04 36.32 -3.15
C ASN A 1071 -3.58 37.44 -2.21
N LEU A 1072 -2.46 37.20 -1.50
CA LEU A 1072 -1.90 38.15 -0.55
C LEU A 1072 -1.14 39.25 -1.30
N ASP A 1073 -1.28 40.49 -0.84
CA ASP A 1073 -0.41 41.57 -1.29
C ASP A 1073 0.91 41.57 -0.50
N LEU A 1074 0.82 41.21 0.78
CA LEU A 1074 1.93 41.20 1.74
C LEU A 1074 1.80 40.01 2.67
N VAL A 1075 2.88 39.28 2.92
CA VAL A 1075 2.94 38.19 3.90
C VAL A 1075 3.98 38.48 4.97
N LEU A 1076 3.64 38.11 6.21
CA LEU A 1076 4.47 38.32 7.39
C LEU A 1076 5.07 36.99 7.85
N ALA A 1077 6.38 36.96 8.06
CA ALA A 1077 7.12 35.82 8.60
C ALA A 1077 7.78 36.19 9.93
N PRO A 1078 7.02 36.26 11.04
CA PRO A 1078 7.55 36.50 12.37
C PRO A 1078 8.29 35.26 12.88
N ALA A 1079 9.26 35.47 13.77
CA ALA A 1079 10.05 34.38 14.36
C ALA A 1079 10.46 34.72 15.79
N GLU A 1080 10.17 33.84 16.75
CA GLU A 1080 10.67 33.91 18.12
C GLU A 1080 12.18 33.65 18.19
N SER A 1081 12.85 34.21 19.20
CA SER A 1081 14.28 34.01 19.44
C SER A 1081 14.57 32.65 20.08
N ASN A 1082 14.66 31.62 19.25
CA ASN A 1082 15.00 30.25 19.66
C ASN A 1082 15.87 29.55 18.59
N LEU A 1083 16.43 28.39 18.93
CA LEU A 1083 17.36 27.66 18.04
C LEU A 1083 16.67 27.16 16.76
N ILE A 1084 15.39 26.80 16.84
CA ILE A 1084 14.60 26.30 15.71
C ILE A 1084 14.49 27.39 14.64
N ASN A 1085 14.00 28.58 15.02
CA ASN A 1085 13.78 29.71 14.12
C ASN A 1085 15.09 30.31 13.57
N THR A 1086 16.13 30.39 14.40
CA THR A 1086 17.43 30.97 14.00
C THR A 1086 18.23 30.07 13.06
N SER A 1087 17.97 28.75 13.07
CA SER A 1087 18.57 27.78 12.16
C SER A 1087 17.65 27.37 11.01
N LYS A 1088 16.41 27.85 10.99
CA LYS A 1088 15.35 27.42 10.07
C LYS A 1088 15.69 27.70 8.62
N SER A 1089 15.37 26.75 7.75
CA SER A 1089 15.44 26.93 6.30
C SER A 1089 14.53 28.08 5.84
N PRO A 1090 14.94 28.87 4.83
CA PRO A 1090 14.13 29.95 4.27
C PRO A 1090 12.97 29.44 3.38
N VAL A 1091 12.63 28.14 3.41
CA VAL A 1091 11.68 27.51 2.48
C VAL A 1091 10.34 28.24 2.39
N ALA A 1092 9.76 28.66 3.52
CA ALA A 1092 8.51 29.44 3.51
C ALA A 1092 8.64 30.75 2.72
N LEU A 1093 9.80 31.42 2.79
CA LEU A 1093 10.05 32.65 2.04
C LEU A 1093 10.18 32.39 0.55
N LEU A 1094 10.75 31.24 0.16
CA LEU A 1094 10.82 30.80 -1.23
C LEU A 1094 9.42 30.53 -1.78
N GLU A 1095 8.57 29.86 -0.99
CA GLU A 1095 7.19 29.54 -1.35
C GLU A 1095 6.34 30.81 -1.52
N PHE A 1096 6.46 31.76 -0.59
CA PHE A 1096 5.84 33.08 -0.70
C PHE A 1096 6.34 33.86 -1.92
N GLY A 1097 7.65 33.80 -2.19
CA GLY A 1097 8.26 34.41 -3.35
C GLY A 1097 7.77 33.80 -4.66
N ALA A 1098 7.64 32.48 -4.75
CA ALA A 1098 7.08 31.81 -5.92
C ALA A 1098 5.63 32.23 -6.21
N CYS A 1099 4.84 32.50 -5.17
CA CYS A 1099 3.51 33.10 -5.28
C CYS A 1099 3.53 34.61 -5.60
N GLY A 1100 4.67 35.28 -5.60
CA GLY A 1100 4.79 36.72 -5.89
C GLY A 1100 4.40 37.64 -4.74
N PHE A 1101 4.35 37.15 -3.50
CA PHE A 1101 4.00 37.97 -2.35
C PHE A 1101 5.18 38.83 -1.90
N ALA A 1102 4.93 40.10 -1.56
CA ALA A 1102 5.93 40.87 -0.82
C ALA A 1102 6.07 40.29 0.60
N VAL A 1103 7.28 40.28 1.14
CA VAL A 1103 7.58 39.65 2.43
C VAL A 1103 8.19 40.65 3.41
N ILE A 1104 7.63 40.71 4.62
CA ILE A 1104 8.30 41.28 5.81
C ILE A 1104 8.56 40.14 6.80
N CYS A 1105 9.80 40.05 7.27
CA CYS A 1105 10.22 38.96 8.15
C CYS A 1105 11.08 39.45 9.32
N SER A 1106 11.10 38.67 10.41
CA SER A 1106 12.01 38.92 11.54
C SER A 1106 13.48 38.85 11.09
N ASN A 1107 14.32 39.72 11.64
CA ASN A 1107 15.78 39.70 11.42
C ASN A 1107 16.52 38.51 12.05
N LEU A 1108 15.80 37.64 12.78
CA LEU A 1108 16.31 36.43 13.41
C LEU A 1108 16.36 35.23 12.47
N LEU A 1109 15.65 35.26 11.33
CA LEU A 1109 15.64 34.17 10.36
C LEU A 1109 16.98 34.10 9.60
N SER A 1110 17.48 32.88 9.38
CA SER A 1110 18.66 32.63 8.55
C SER A 1110 18.29 32.78 7.07
N ILE A 1111 18.45 33.99 6.53
CA ILE A 1111 18.06 34.33 5.16
C ILE A 1111 19.31 34.46 4.29
N PRO A 1112 19.42 33.65 3.22
CA PRO A 1112 20.50 33.72 2.24
C PRO A 1112 20.68 35.11 1.62
N GLU A 1113 21.89 35.38 1.14
CA GLU A 1113 22.17 36.60 0.37
C GLU A 1113 21.39 36.58 -0.96
N GLY A 1114 20.84 37.73 -1.36
CA GLY A 1114 20.16 37.89 -2.65
C GLY A 1114 18.64 37.71 -2.65
N LEU A 1115 18.00 37.30 -1.55
CA LEU A 1115 16.53 37.31 -1.44
C LEU A 1115 16.01 38.73 -1.06
N PRO A 1116 15.26 39.42 -1.93
CA PRO A 1116 14.77 40.78 -1.67
C PRO A 1116 13.55 40.76 -0.73
N VAL A 1117 13.82 40.68 0.58
CA VAL A 1117 12.80 40.72 1.64
C VAL A 1117 13.04 41.89 2.60
N THR A 1118 11.98 42.41 3.22
CA THR A 1118 12.10 43.46 4.23
C THR A 1118 12.32 42.84 5.61
N ARG A 1119 13.45 43.14 6.27
CA ARG A 1119 13.78 42.61 7.60
C ARG A 1119 13.47 43.63 8.68
N VAL A 1120 12.86 43.18 9.78
CA VAL A 1120 12.52 44.03 10.92
C VAL A 1120 12.92 43.40 12.25
N GLU A 1121 13.15 44.26 13.24
CA GLU A 1121 13.26 43.83 14.64
C GLU A 1121 11.89 43.40 15.17
N ASN A 1122 11.85 42.49 16.14
CA ASN A 1122 10.61 42.03 16.78
C ASN A 1122 10.02 43.04 17.78
N SER A 1123 9.88 44.30 17.38
CA SER A 1123 9.13 45.31 18.12
C SER A 1123 7.85 45.70 17.37
N THR A 1124 6.78 45.98 18.11
CA THR A 1124 5.48 46.35 17.53
C THR A 1124 5.61 47.54 16.57
N ASP A 1125 6.37 48.57 16.95
CA ASP A 1125 6.56 49.78 16.15
C ASP A 1125 7.31 49.50 14.83
N ALA A 1126 8.33 48.62 14.85
CA ALA A 1126 9.06 48.26 13.64
C ALA A 1126 8.17 47.48 12.65
N TRP A 1127 7.37 46.54 13.14
CA TRP A 1127 6.41 45.81 12.32
C TRP A 1127 5.34 46.73 11.73
N ILE A 1128 4.73 47.61 12.54
CA ILE A 1128 3.72 48.57 12.06
C ILE A 1128 4.33 49.47 10.99
N SER A 1129 5.47 50.11 11.27
CA SER A 1129 6.14 51.01 10.32
C SER A 1129 6.47 50.34 8.99
N ALA A 1130 7.00 49.11 9.03
CA ALA A 1130 7.30 48.37 7.80
C ALA A 1130 6.05 47.98 7.03
N ILE A 1131 4.97 47.56 7.70
CA ILE A 1131 3.69 47.25 7.05
C ILE A 1131 3.11 48.51 6.41
N GLU A 1132 3.06 49.62 7.15
CA GLU A 1132 2.57 50.92 6.66
C GLU A 1132 3.30 51.38 5.41
N GLN A 1133 4.64 51.29 5.39
CA GLN A 1133 5.43 51.62 4.19
C GLN A 1133 5.04 50.80 2.95
N HIS A 1134 4.67 49.53 3.11
CA HIS A 1134 4.24 48.69 1.98
C HIS A 1134 2.81 49.00 1.56
N ILE A 1135 1.88 49.13 2.52
CA ILE A 1135 0.46 49.35 2.20
C ILE A 1135 0.17 50.78 1.72
N ASP A 1136 0.99 51.77 2.09
CA ASP A 1136 0.89 53.14 1.59
C ASP A 1136 1.47 53.31 0.18
N GLN A 1137 2.32 52.37 -0.25
CA GLN A 1137 2.97 52.35 -1.57
C GLN A 1137 2.75 51.02 -2.28
N MET A 1138 1.48 50.72 -2.59
CA MET A 1138 1.10 49.41 -3.13
C MET A 1138 1.79 49.04 -4.46
N ASP A 1139 2.13 50.01 -5.32
CA ASP A 1139 2.86 49.72 -6.57
C ASP A 1139 4.27 49.22 -6.29
N GLU A 1140 4.94 49.82 -5.30
CA GLU A 1140 6.25 49.40 -4.84
C GLU A 1140 6.19 48.06 -4.08
N CYS A 1141 5.12 47.82 -3.32
CA CYS A 1141 4.86 46.53 -2.68
C CYS A 1141 4.76 45.40 -3.71
N THR A 1142 3.94 45.59 -4.76
CA THR A 1142 3.82 44.62 -5.86
C THR A 1142 5.16 44.39 -6.55
N ARG A 1143 5.92 45.46 -6.85
CA ARG A 1143 7.25 45.35 -7.46
C ARG A 1143 8.24 44.57 -6.60
N LYS A 1144 8.19 44.70 -5.27
CA LYS A 1144 9.00 43.90 -4.34
C LYS A 1144 8.63 42.43 -4.37
N GLY A 1145 7.33 42.11 -4.42
CA GLY A 1145 6.84 40.74 -4.59
C GLY A 1145 7.30 40.11 -5.92
N GLU A 1146 7.20 40.85 -7.02
CA GLU A 1146 7.71 40.43 -8.34
C GLU A 1146 9.22 40.23 -8.35
N ALA A 1147 9.98 41.12 -7.71
CA ALA A 1147 11.43 40.98 -7.58
C ALA A 1147 11.81 39.73 -6.79
N LEU A 1148 11.08 39.41 -5.72
CA LEU A 1148 11.28 38.18 -4.96
C LEU A 1148 10.93 36.95 -5.79
N LYS A 1149 9.82 36.97 -6.53
CA LYS A 1149 9.46 35.89 -7.46
C LYS A 1149 10.55 35.63 -8.48
N GLN A 1150 11.07 36.69 -9.11
CA GLN A 1150 12.15 36.59 -10.08
C GLN A 1150 13.40 35.97 -9.44
N ALA A 1151 13.82 36.47 -8.27
CA ALA A 1151 14.98 35.94 -7.56
C ALA A 1151 14.83 34.44 -7.22
N VAL A 1152 13.64 34.01 -6.80
CA VAL A 1152 13.34 32.60 -6.50
C VAL A 1152 13.37 31.74 -7.76
N MET A 1153 12.72 32.18 -8.84
CA MET A 1153 12.67 31.47 -10.12
C MET A 1153 14.07 31.29 -10.73
N ASP A 1154 14.91 32.31 -10.64
CA ASP A 1154 16.24 32.32 -11.26
C ASP A 1154 17.27 31.49 -10.48
N ASN A 1155 17.25 31.54 -9.14
CA ASN A 1155 18.36 31.04 -8.31
C ASN A 1155 17.97 30.01 -7.24
N TRP A 1156 16.68 29.89 -6.91
CA TRP A 1156 16.19 29.04 -5.81
C TRP A 1156 15.31 27.87 -6.27
N MET A 1157 15.23 27.64 -7.57
CA MET A 1157 14.66 26.44 -8.15
C MET A 1157 15.68 25.30 -8.19
N LEU A 1158 15.18 24.06 -8.06
CA LEU A 1158 15.98 22.85 -8.19
C LEU A 1158 16.32 22.62 -9.66
N THR A 1159 17.42 23.22 -10.12
CA THR A 1159 17.96 23.06 -11.48
C THR A 1159 19.06 21.99 -11.52
N ALA A 1160 19.47 21.58 -12.72
CA ALA A 1160 20.53 20.57 -12.92
C ALA A 1160 21.84 20.93 -12.19
N ASP A 1161 22.27 22.19 -12.22
CA ASP A 1161 23.49 22.64 -11.53
C ASP A 1161 23.40 22.44 -10.00
N HIS A 1162 22.22 22.65 -9.42
CA HIS A 1162 21.99 22.47 -7.98
C HIS A 1162 21.84 20.99 -7.58
N LEU A 1163 21.50 20.11 -8.53
CA LEU A 1163 21.45 18.66 -8.29
C LEU A 1163 22.83 18.08 -8.04
N GLN A 1164 23.90 18.66 -8.59
CA GLN A 1164 25.25 18.12 -8.45
C GLN A 1164 25.72 18.02 -6.99
N GLY A 1165 25.31 18.96 -6.13
CA GLY A 1165 25.59 18.91 -4.70
C GLY A 1165 24.92 17.71 -4.02
N TRP A 1166 23.64 17.49 -4.32
CA TRP A 1166 22.88 16.32 -3.85
C TRP A 1166 23.44 15.01 -4.39
N ARG A 1167 23.78 14.98 -5.68
CA ARG A 1167 24.41 13.84 -6.33
C ARG A 1167 25.69 13.44 -5.61
N THR A 1168 26.57 14.39 -5.31
CA THR A 1168 27.84 14.14 -4.60
C THR A 1168 27.62 13.66 -3.17
N ALA A 1169 26.58 14.16 -2.50
CA ALA A 1169 26.24 13.79 -1.13
C ALA A 1169 25.63 12.39 -1.02
N TRP A 1170 24.77 12.02 -1.98
CA TRP A 1170 24.01 10.78 -1.95
C TRP A 1170 24.74 9.66 -2.68
N LEU A 1171 25.23 9.92 -3.88
CA LEU A 1171 25.89 8.95 -4.73
C LEU A 1171 27.38 9.03 -4.45
N LYS A 1172 27.88 8.14 -3.59
CA LYS A 1172 29.31 7.99 -3.34
C LYS A 1172 30.03 7.86 -4.69
N GLY A 1173 31.05 8.71 -4.91
CA GLY A 1173 31.86 8.72 -6.13
C GLY A 1173 32.70 7.48 -6.34
#